data_AF-A0A4R6UD81-F1
#
_entry.id   AF-A0A4R6UD81-F1
#
_cell.length_a   1.000
_cell.length_b   1.000
_cell.length_c   1.000
_cell.angle_alpha   90.00
_cell.angle_beta   90.00
_cell.angle_gamma   90.00
#
_symmetry.space_group_name_H-M   'P 1'
#
loop_
_entity.id
_entity.type
_entity.pdbx_description
1 polymer ?
#
loop_
_entity_poly.entity_id
_entity_poly.type
_entity_poly.pdbx_seq_one_letter_code
_entity_poly.pdbx_strand_id
1 'polypeptide(L)'
;MSDSFGAVGLRFSTGPDDPGLREFGADLAALLERFEVMPRTSRRTRRRFFHADAAAVRGEIEFVASPGPAPHPFFAPGRRHPVLTRYSSGERADEVLPATRGMSLMLLDPVDPGDPERSPFNLTLNTGRRLFAANASMFHRFTFGTDADKEAMAREFPHLREAVWEQVREPVSYPRYHYHSQVPRLYVDGTGRPWLARYRVVPFEGAPDPGRHNPGGLRFPVSPPAAPPRAPGDHRPPTLLGDALRAEVDAGGTTALLQLQLRPLGEDADENRTGLDPSLLWSEREHPYRTIAELRFDAPLDGAAAERALFDPAGAPEGLGIALARSPLEAASVNHVRALVYRAAHGARTGARAPEPAAPAARRTVCVIGAGASGLAAAHELERAGHRVVVLESEPEVGGKSASIRVDGRAYDLGAHICTPQYEELARLAAEFGVDTEDATPSRVHGADGRSRPPGSAFFRPGEFARYSRLRGERFPDIRRPGLAHSARQLADPVSDWLRDNGLDAMAESLGDGYTASGYGHLRGDLPALYFVKYAEMTGLFSGRSRLAGHAGTFTVRDGFARLWRRVAEGLADVRTGTRVESVERTGQGVAVRTSEGTVRADALVVTPSLERVLPLLDATEEERDIASRIRAVDYYTVVCRISGLFREGFHLVGEHTAASAEPGHCVAYHHRYADSDVYTCYLYGADGLDAGNAGTRLGEDVARLGGRVEEVLMVRRWPFMPHFAGADVADGVLDRVERMQGRNSTYYAGSLLGYELVETNVAYSRELVRRFFSADLPSGAGKEGEEAAPGAAASSPRQAGPGADEIREWLLDRIAAEAGERIDPHAPLDDYLLDSLAVAEVQGQLSDWLGFRVSPTLLLELPTADAVALHLADLVGAQPGDRAEAAARA
;
A
#
# COMPACT_ATOMS: atom_id res chain seq x y z
N MET A 1 -34.45 4.45 8.36
CA MET A 1 -33.73 3.62 9.36
C MET A 1 -32.23 3.53 9.08
N SER A 2 -31.64 4.40 8.23
CA SER A 2 -30.18 4.42 8.00
C SER A 2 -29.36 4.75 9.27
N ASP A 3 -29.96 5.47 10.23
CA ASP A 3 -29.36 5.77 11.54
C ASP A 3 -29.44 4.61 12.56
N SER A 4 -30.17 3.51 12.29
CA SER A 4 -30.45 2.46 13.29
C SER A 4 -29.30 1.46 13.51
N PHE A 5 -28.19 1.58 12.79
CA PHE A 5 -27.03 0.68 12.87
C PHE A 5 -25.75 1.37 13.36
N GLY A 6 -25.83 2.60 13.88
CA GLY A 6 -24.66 3.31 14.41
C GLY A 6 -23.92 2.55 15.52
N ALA A 7 -24.65 1.78 16.35
CA ALA A 7 -24.10 1.01 17.47
C ALA A 7 -23.35 -0.27 17.05
N VAL A 8 -23.51 -0.77 15.83
CA VAL A 8 -22.94 -2.06 15.37
C VAL A 8 -21.66 -1.89 14.53
N GLY A 9 -21.25 -0.65 14.27
CA GLY A 9 -19.97 -0.33 13.61
C GLY A 9 -19.85 -0.75 12.15
N LEU A 10 -20.97 -1.12 11.50
CA LEU A 10 -21.03 -1.60 10.11
C LEU A 10 -22.07 -0.80 9.31
N ARG A 11 -21.82 -0.66 8.00
CA ARG A 11 -22.76 -0.05 7.05
C ARG A 11 -23.31 -1.13 6.13
N PHE A 12 -24.59 -1.03 5.79
CA PHE A 12 -25.25 -1.97 4.90
C PHE A 12 -26.03 -1.23 3.80
N SER A 13 -26.09 -1.80 2.61
CA SER A 13 -26.93 -1.27 1.54
C SER A 13 -28.42 -1.46 1.88
N THR A 14 -29.21 -0.42 1.65
CA THR A 14 -30.68 -0.42 1.80
C THR A 14 -31.40 -0.87 0.52
N GLY A 15 -30.68 -1.01 -0.59
CA GLY A 15 -31.21 -1.51 -1.86
C GLY A 15 -30.21 -1.39 -3.01
N PRO A 16 -30.65 -1.71 -4.25
CA PRO A 16 -29.79 -1.65 -5.43
C PRO A 16 -29.32 -0.22 -5.75
N ASP A 17 -30.14 0.80 -5.48
CA ASP A 17 -29.79 2.20 -5.78
C ASP A 17 -29.22 2.96 -4.57
N ASP A 18 -28.79 2.25 -3.54
CA ASP A 18 -28.22 2.86 -2.34
C ASP A 18 -26.98 3.71 -2.69
N PRO A 19 -26.96 5.02 -2.37
CA PRO A 19 -25.84 5.90 -2.68
C PRO A 19 -24.55 5.49 -1.97
N GLY A 20 -24.66 4.82 -0.81
CA GLY A 20 -23.56 4.26 -0.03
C GLY A 20 -22.74 3.21 -0.77
N LEU A 21 -23.27 2.57 -1.83
CA LEU A 21 -22.50 1.71 -2.73
C LEU A 21 -21.38 2.47 -3.47
N ARG A 22 -21.44 3.81 -3.49
CA ARG A 22 -20.42 4.69 -4.08
C ARG A 22 -19.60 5.43 -3.04
N GLU A 23 -19.85 5.19 -1.74
CA GLU A 23 -19.16 5.85 -0.63
C GLU A 23 -18.03 4.97 -0.09
N PHE A 24 -16.95 4.88 -0.87
CA PHE A 24 -15.73 4.14 -0.52
C PHE A 24 -14.47 5.02 -0.64
N GLY A 25 -13.38 4.59 0.00
CA GLY A 25 -12.10 5.28 -0.03
C GLY A 25 -11.32 5.02 -1.32
N ALA A 26 -10.28 5.81 -1.56
CA ALA A 26 -9.53 5.77 -2.81
C ALA A 26 -8.77 4.46 -3.03
N ASP A 27 -8.36 3.76 -1.97
CA ASP A 27 -7.75 2.43 -2.11
C ASP A 27 -8.73 1.39 -2.69
N LEU A 28 -10.03 1.52 -2.39
CA LEU A 28 -11.06 0.65 -2.98
C LEU A 28 -11.31 1.05 -4.43
N ALA A 29 -11.30 2.35 -4.73
CA ALA A 29 -11.37 2.88 -6.10
C ALA A 29 -10.22 2.36 -6.97
N ALA A 30 -8.98 2.47 -6.50
CA ALA A 30 -7.79 1.95 -7.18
C ALA A 30 -7.82 0.41 -7.34
N LEU A 31 -8.46 -0.32 -6.42
CA LEU A 31 -8.72 -1.74 -6.63
C LEU A 31 -9.74 -1.97 -7.75
N LEU A 32 -10.85 -1.22 -7.78
CA LEU A 32 -11.87 -1.31 -8.83
C LEU A 32 -11.29 -1.04 -10.22
N GLU A 33 -10.35 -0.09 -10.35
CA GLU A 33 -9.61 0.15 -11.60
C GLU A 33 -8.85 -1.08 -12.08
N ARG A 34 -8.20 -1.81 -11.17
CA ARG A 34 -7.48 -3.05 -11.54
C ARG A 34 -8.43 -4.16 -12.01
N PHE A 35 -9.70 -4.12 -11.57
CA PHE A 35 -10.75 -4.99 -12.11
C PHE A 35 -11.27 -4.55 -13.50
N GLU A 36 -10.86 -3.40 -14.07
CA GLU A 36 -11.35 -2.93 -15.38
C GLU A 36 -11.08 -3.89 -16.54
N VAL A 37 -10.11 -4.81 -16.40
CA VAL A 37 -9.90 -5.88 -17.37
C VAL A 37 -11.19 -6.68 -17.64
N MET A 38 -12.05 -6.83 -16.62
CA MET A 38 -13.32 -7.54 -16.75
C MET A 38 -14.33 -6.82 -17.65
N PRO A 39 -14.78 -5.58 -17.35
CA PRO A 39 -15.71 -4.86 -18.23
C PRO A 39 -15.12 -4.60 -19.63
N ARG A 40 -13.81 -4.33 -19.76
CA ARG A 40 -13.15 -4.18 -21.07
C ARG A 40 -13.26 -5.46 -21.91
N THR A 41 -12.99 -6.61 -21.30
CA THR A 41 -13.12 -7.91 -21.96
C THR A 41 -14.58 -8.21 -22.31
N SER A 42 -15.52 -7.98 -21.39
CA SER A 42 -16.95 -8.17 -21.63
C SER A 42 -17.51 -7.26 -22.73
N ARG A 43 -16.99 -6.04 -22.88
CA ARG A 43 -17.32 -5.16 -24.01
C ARG A 43 -16.87 -5.74 -25.35
N ARG A 44 -15.65 -6.31 -25.38
CA ARG A 44 -15.05 -6.90 -26.58
C ARG A 44 -15.71 -8.22 -26.99
N THR A 45 -15.97 -9.12 -26.03
CA THR A 45 -16.48 -10.47 -26.31
C THR A 45 -18.01 -10.52 -26.33
N ARG A 46 -18.69 -9.51 -25.79
CA ARG A 46 -20.13 -9.52 -25.48
C ARG A 46 -20.54 -10.73 -24.61
N ARG A 47 -19.59 -11.31 -23.87
CA ARG A 47 -19.79 -12.44 -22.94
C ARG A 47 -19.31 -12.06 -21.53
N ARG A 48 -19.74 -12.81 -20.52
CA ARG A 48 -19.24 -12.65 -19.14
C ARG A 48 -17.75 -13.03 -19.06
N PHE A 49 -17.00 -12.36 -18.19
CA PHE A 49 -15.59 -12.65 -17.95
C PHE A 49 -15.38 -13.99 -17.25
N PHE A 50 -16.04 -14.18 -16.10
CA PHE A 50 -16.14 -15.49 -15.45
C PHE A 50 -17.44 -16.18 -15.85
N HIS A 51 -17.44 -17.51 -15.84
CA HIS A 51 -18.64 -18.31 -16.06
C HIS A 51 -19.31 -18.03 -17.42
N ALA A 52 -18.54 -17.87 -18.50
CA ALA A 52 -19.06 -17.48 -19.81
C ALA A 52 -20.07 -18.49 -20.38
N ASP A 53 -19.81 -19.80 -20.22
CA ASP A 53 -20.70 -20.87 -20.64
C ASP A 53 -21.51 -21.39 -19.43
N ALA A 54 -22.83 -21.54 -19.61
CA ALA A 54 -23.74 -21.88 -18.54
C ALA A 54 -25.04 -22.50 -19.05
N ALA A 55 -25.65 -23.34 -18.20
CA ALA A 55 -27.02 -23.80 -18.38
C ALA A 55 -27.96 -22.99 -17.48
N ALA A 56 -29.13 -22.64 -17.99
CA ALA A 56 -30.11 -21.84 -17.27
C ALA A 56 -31.47 -22.54 -17.24
N VAL A 57 -32.16 -22.39 -16.12
CA VAL A 57 -33.48 -22.95 -15.86
C VAL A 57 -34.35 -21.91 -15.18
N ARG A 58 -35.66 -22.02 -15.37
CA ARG A 58 -36.66 -21.22 -14.66
C ARG A 58 -37.49 -22.13 -13.75
N GLY A 59 -38.18 -21.50 -12.82
CA GLY A 59 -39.01 -22.21 -11.86
C GLY A 59 -39.72 -21.28 -10.88
N GLU A 60 -40.06 -21.82 -9.73
CA GLU A 60 -40.68 -21.11 -8.61
C GLU A 60 -39.95 -21.43 -7.29
N ILE A 61 -39.88 -20.44 -6.40
CA ILE A 61 -39.51 -20.63 -5.01
C ILE A 61 -40.71 -20.36 -4.11
N GLU A 62 -40.95 -21.23 -3.13
CA GLU A 62 -41.98 -21.06 -2.10
C GLU A 62 -41.33 -21.04 -0.71
N PHE A 63 -41.58 -19.98 0.06
CA PHE A 63 -41.07 -19.85 1.42
C PHE A 63 -41.88 -20.69 2.40
N VAL A 64 -41.20 -21.42 3.27
CA VAL A 64 -41.82 -22.33 4.24
C VAL A 64 -41.62 -21.85 5.67
N ALA A 65 -42.41 -22.39 6.60
CA ALA A 65 -42.20 -22.15 8.01
C ALA A 65 -40.88 -22.78 8.47
N SER A 66 -39.96 -21.96 8.97
CA SER A 66 -38.68 -22.40 9.52
C SER A 66 -38.64 -22.16 11.03
N PRO A 67 -38.12 -23.09 11.85
CA PRO A 67 -37.87 -22.82 13.25
C PRO A 67 -36.83 -21.69 13.38
N GLY A 68 -36.98 -20.78 14.36
CA GLY A 68 -36.00 -19.71 14.63
C GLY A 68 -36.57 -18.31 14.82
N PRO A 69 -35.74 -17.27 14.59
CA PRO A 69 -36.20 -15.89 14.58
C PRO A 69 -37.34 -15.70 13.58
N ALA A 70 -38.21 -14.72 13.83
CA ALA A 70 -39.32 -14.43 12.93
C ALA A 70 -38.79 -14.15 11.50
N PRO A 71 -39.35 -14.76 10.45
CA PRO A 71 -38.84 -14.57 9.09
C PRO A 71 -38.95 -13.10 8.69
N HIS A 72 -37.94 -12.59 7.97
CA HIS A 72 -38.06 -11.28 7.32
C HIS A 72 -39.32 -11.25 6.45
N PRO A 73 -40.08 -10.14 6.36
CA PRO A 73 -41.34 -10.09 5.61
C PRO A 73 -41.22 -10.55 4.14
N PHE A 74 -40.06 -10.34 3.51
CA PHE A 74 -39.78 -10.84 2.16
C PHE A 74 -39.80 -12.38 2.08
N PHE A 75 -39.37 -13.06 3.15
CA PHE A 75 -39.33 -14.52 3.28
C PHE A 75 -40.52 -15.09 4.08
N ALA A 76 -41.63 -14.36 4.16
CA ALA A 76 -42.80 -14.82 4.90
C ALA A 76 -43.33 -16.16 4.33
N PRO A 77 -43.66 -17.15 5.19
CA PRO A 77 -44.16 -18.44 4.75
C PRO A 77 -45.37 -18.32 3.82
N GLY A 78 -45.40 -19.13 2.77
CA GLY A 78 -46.42 -19.12 1.70
C GLY A 78 -46.18 -18.08 0.60
N ARG A 79 -45.19 -17.17 0.74
CA ARG A 79 -44.80 -16.29 -0.36
C ARG A 79 -44.11 -17.08 -1.46
N ARG A 80 -44.43 -16.74 -2.70
CA ARG A 80 -43.89 -17.38 -3.91
C ARG A 80 -43.28 -16.35 -4.83
N HIS A 81 -42.17 -16.70 -5.45
CA HIS A 81 -41.52 -15.90 -6.48
C HIS A 81 -41.16 -16.78 -7.67
N PRO A 82 -41.40 -16.32 -8.92
CA PRO A 82 -40.74 -16.90 -10.07
C PRO A 82 -39.23 -16.76 -9.91
N VAL A 83 -38.47 -17.76 -10.34
CA VAL A 83 -37.01 -17.74 -10.26
C VAL A 83 -36.34 -18.02 -11.60
N LEU A 84 -35.19 -17.39 -11.78
CA LEU A 84 -34.23 -17.70 -12.83
C LEU A 84 -32.94 -18.19 -12.18
N THR A 85 -32.51 -19.39 -12.55
CA THR A 85 -31.27 -19.98 -12.04
C THR A 85 -30.29 -20.26 -13.17
N ARG A 86 -29.04 -19.86 -12.97
CA ARG A 86 -27.93 -20.12 -13.89
C ARG A 86 -26.86 -20.95 -13.21
N TYR A 87 -26.52 -22.08 -13.81
CA TYR A 87 -25.44 -22.97 -13.38
C TYR A 87 -24.23 -22.82 -14.29
N SER A 88 -23.02 -22.89 -13.71
CA SER A 88 -21.79 -22.64 -14.47
C SER A 88 -20.56 -23.36 -13.90
N SER A 89 -19.51 -23.44 -14.71
CA SER A 89 -18.28 -24.17 -14.40
C SER A 89 -17.05 -23.28 -14.24
N GLY A 90 -17.13 -22.27 -13.36
CA GLY A 90 -15.96 -21.47 -12.97
C GLY A 90 -15.24 -20.79 -14.14
N GLU A 91 -13.92 -21.00 -14.19
CA GLU A 91 -13.00 -20.50 -15.23
C GLU A 91 -12.87 -21.46 -16.43
N ARG A 92 -13.54 -22.63 -16.42
CA ARG A 92 -13.39 -23.65 -17.46
C ARG A 92 -14.67 -23.79 -18.28
N ALA A 93 -14.54 -23.64 -19.60
CA ALA A 93 -15.63 -23.89 -20.55
C ALA A 93 -16.01 -25.38 -20.65
N ASP A 94 -15.05 -26.27 -20.35
CA ASP A 94 -15.26 -27.72 -20.41
C ASP A 94 -15.75 -28.27 -19.07
N GLU A 95 -17.05 -28.58 -19.01
CA GLU A 95 -17.73 -29.01 -17.78
C GLU A 95 -17.28 -30.40 -17.29
N VAL A 96 -16.61 -31.17 -18.15
CA VAL A 96 -16.05 -32.50 -17.80
C VAL A 96 -14.85 -32.37 -16.86
N LEU A 97 -14.13 -31.24 -16.87
CA LEU A 97 -12.95 -31.07 -16.04
C LEU A 97 -13.32 -30.65 -14.61
N PRO A 98 -12.50 -30.98 -13.60
CA PRO A 98 -12.65 -30.46 -12.25
C PRO A 98 -12.62 -28.93 -12.25
N ALA A 99 -13.64 -28.31 -11.65
CA ALA A 99 -13.75 -26.87 -11.54
C ALA A 99 -14.64 -26.49 -10.37
N THR A 100 -14.53 -25.23 -9.91
CA THR A 100 -15.55 -24.63 -9.05
C THR A 100 -16.88 -24.55 -9.81
N ARG A 101 -17.97 -24.99 -9.20
CA ARG A 101 -19.30 -24.94 -9.80
C ARG A 101 -20.07 -23.78 -9.18
N GLY A 102 -20.61 -22.92 -10.03
CA GLY A 102 -21.39 -21.76 -9.63
C GLY A 102 -22.87 -21.97 -9.86
N MET A 103 -23.70 -21.42 -8.97
CA MET A 103 -25.14 -21.29 -9.10
C MET A 103 -25.52 -19.83 -8.80
N SER A 104 -26.14 -19.14 -9.75
CA SER A 104 -26.73 -17.83 -9.51
C SER A 104 -28.24 -17.95 -9.53
N LEU A 105 -28.90 -17.53 -8.45
CA LEU A 105 -30.34 -17.60 -8.24
C LEU A 105 -30.90 -16.17 -8.18
N MET A 106 -31.86 -15.88 -9.04
CA MET A 106 -32.56 -14.60 -9.12
C MET A 106 -34.02 -14.83 -8.82
N LEU A 107 -34.54 -14.14 -7.80
CA LEU A 107 -35.98 -14.07 -7.53
C LEU A 107 -36.54 -12.91 -8.32
N LEU A 108 -37.59 -13.17 -9.11
CA LEU A 108 -38.24 -12.17 -9.95
C LEU A 108 -39.42 -11.53 -9.21
N ASP A 109 -39.79 -10.33 -9.62
CA ASP A 109 -41.00 -9.67 -9.14
C ASP A 109 -42.22 -10.47 -9.63
N PRO A 110 -43.13 -10.94 -8.76
CA PRO A 110 -44.33 -11.65 -9.18
C PRO A 110 -45.27 -10.81 -10.06
N VAL A 111 -45.20 -9.48 -9.95
CA VAL A 111 -46.05 -8.54 -10.71
C VAL A 111 -45.50 -8.33 -12.13
N ASP A 112 -44.17 -8.29 -12.29
CA ASP A 112 -43.51 -8.17 -13.58
C ASP A 112 -42.35 -9.17 -13.72
N PRO A 113 -42.64 -10.46 -13.93
CA PRO A 113 -41.61 -11.49 -14.03
C PRO A 113 -40.83 -11.43 -15.35
N GLY A 114 -41.22 -10.56 -16.29
CA GLY A 114 -40.57 -10.40 -17.58
C GLY A 114 -39.32 -9.50 -17.57
N ASP A 115 -39.16 -8.68 -16.53
CA ASP A 115 -38.04 -7.75 -16.36
C ASP A 115 -37.03 -8.26 -15.31
N PRO A 116 -35.95 -8.97 -15.72
CA PRO A 116 -34.92 -9.45 -14.80
C PRO A 116 -34.09 -8.32 -14.16
N GLU A 117 -34.17 -7.08 -14.65
CA GLU A 117 -33.45 -5.95 -14.05
C GLU A 117 -34.13 -5.43 -12.78
N ARG A 118 -35.41 -5.77 -12.57
CA ARG A 118 -36.19 -5.42 -11.36
C ARG A 118 -36.19 -6.51 -10.29
N SER A 119 -35.27 -7.48 -10.38
CA SER A 119 -35.20 -8.57 -9.41
C SER A 119 -35.11 -8.07 -7.97
N PRO A 120 -36.06 -8.45 -7.09
CA PRO A 120 -36.02 -8.04 -5.70
C PRO A 120 -34.89 -8.69 -4.89
N PHE A 121 -34.38 -9.87 -5.27
CA PHE A 121 -33.36 -10.55 -4.47
C PHE A 121 -32.49 -11.51 -5.30
N ASN A 122 -31.17 -11.34 -5.22
CA ASN A 122 -30.20 -12.12 -5.98
C ASN A 122 -29.17 -12.82 -5.09
N LEU A 123 -28.95 -14.11 -5.33
CA LEU A 123 -27.88 -14.89 -4.70
C LEU A 123 -26.90 -15.39 -5.75
N THR A 124 -25.62 -15.19 -5.46
CA THR A 124 -24.51 -15.78 -6.21
C THR A 124 -23.83 -16.79 -5.30
N LEU A 125 -23.83 -18.05 -5.69
CA LEU A 125 -23.41 -19.16 -4.87
C LEU A 125 -22.35 -19.97 -5.61
N ASN A 126 -21.42 -20.57 -4.87
CA ASN A 126 -20.41 -21.47 -5.39
C ASN A 126 -20.36 -22.75 -4.55
N THR A 127 -19.86 -23.83 -5.13
CA THR A 127 -19.45 -25.00 -4.36
C THR A 127 -18.33 -24.64 -3.39
N GLY A 128 -18.34 -25.21 -2.19
CA GLY A 128 -17.39 -24.93 -1.11
C GLY A 128 -17.93 -23.96 -0.05
N ARG A 129 -17.74 -24.30 1.22
CA ARG A 129 -18.45 -23.69 2.37
C ARG A 129 -18.00 -22.27 2.73
N ARG A 130 -16.82 -21.86 2.29
CA ARG A 130 -16.19 -20.57 2.55
C ARG A 130 -15.49 -20.05 1.29
N LEU A 131 -15.29 -18.75 1.23
CA LEU A 131 -14.42 -18.14 0.22
C LEU A 131 -12.96 -18.33 0.62
N PHE A 132 -12.05 -18.44 -0.33
CA PHE A 132 -10.62 -18.54 -0.02
C PHE A 132 -9.98 -17.20 0.40
N ALA A 133 -10.68 -16.09 0.21
CA ALA A 133 -10.19 -14.74 0.43
C ALA A 133 -11.04 -14.02 1.47
N ALA A 134 -10.39 -13.41 2.48
CA ALA A 134 -11.07 -12.66 3.54
C ALA A 134 -11.56 -11.27 3.08
N ASN A 135 -10.95 -10.68 2.05
CA ASN A 135 -11.30 -9.36 1.53
C ASN A 135 -11.03 -9.26 0.01
N ALA A 136 -11.44 -8.15 -0.61
CA ALA A 136 -11.35 -7.96 -2.05
C ALA A 136 -9.90 -7.84 -2.55
N SER A 137 -8.99 -7.28 -1.74
CA SER A 137 -7.57 -7.22 -2.07
C SER A 137 -6.95 -8.61 -2.20
N MET A 138 -7.23 -9.48 -1.22
CA MET A 138 -6.80 -10.88 -1.22
C MET A 138 -7.39 -11.64 -2.41
N PHE A 139 -8.67 -11.44 -2.70
CA PHE A 139 -9.32 -12.04 -3.87
C PHE A 139 -8.60 -11.63 -5.17
N HIS A 140 -8.38 -10.32 -5.38
CA HIS A 140 -7.69 -9.81 -6.56
C HIS A 140 -6.27 -10.38 -6.68
N ARG A 141 -5.49 -10.36 -5.60
CA ARG A 141 -4.10 -10.87 -5.58
C ARG A 141 -4.05 -12.34 -5.95
N PHE A 142 -4.99 -13.15 -5.47
CA PHE A 142 -5.05 -14.57 -5.83
C PHE A 142 -5.48 -14.78 -7.29
N THR A 143 -6.51 -14.07 -7.74
CA THR A 143 -7.11 -14.28 -9.08
C THR A 143 -6.23 -13.75 -10.20
N PHE A 144 -5.58 -12.59 -10.01
CA PHE A 144 -4.80 -11.91 -11.05
C PHE A 144 -3.29 -11.86 -10.75
N GLY A 145 -2.83 -12.39 -9.62
CA GLY A 145 -1.42 -12.47 -9.27
C GLY A 145 -0.69 -13.65 -9.91
N THR A 146 0.62 -13.66 -9.75
CA THR A 146 1.51 -14.72 -10.24
C THR A 146 1.38 -16.00 -9.40
N ASP A 147 1.91 -17.12 -9.87
CA ASP A 147 1.95 -18.34 -9.05
C ASP A 147 2.82 -18.15 -7.79
N ALA A 148 3.84 -17.29 -7.85
CA ALA A 148 4.62 -16.90 -6.68
C ALA A 148 3.79 -16.11 -5.66
N ASP A 149 2.90 -15.21 -6.11
CA ASP A 149 1.95 -14.50 -5.24
C ASP A 149 1.02 -15.47 -4.53
N LYS A 150 0.46 -16.42 -5.27
CA LYS A 150 -0.45 -17.44 -4.72
C LYS A 150 0.28 -18.32 -3.70
N GLU A 151 1.55 -18.67 -3.92
CA GLU A 151 2.34 -19.43 -2.95
C GLU A 151 2.74 -18.62 -1.73
N ALA A 152 3.03 -17.32 -1.90
CA ALA A 152 3.23 -16.42 -0.77
C ALA A 152 1.95 -16.32 0.08
N MET A 153 0.80 -16.12 -0.56
CA MET A 153 -0.50 -16.08 0.12
C MET A 153 -0.81 -17.40 0.83
N ALA A 154 -0.50 -18.54 0.22
CA ALA A 154 -0.73 -19.84 0.84
C ALA A 154 0.22 -20.14 2.01
N ARG A 155 1.38 -19.47 2.09
CA ARG A 155 2.24 -19.47 3.29
C ARG A 155 1.69 -18.56 4.38
N GLU A 156 1.18 -17.39 3.99
CA GLU A 156 0.60 -16.38 4.89
C GLU A 156 -0.72 -16.86 5.51
N PHE A 157 -1.55 -17.55 4.73
CA PHE A 157 -2.87 -18.04 5.12
C PHE A 157 -2.94 -19.57 4.98
N PRO A 158 -2.63 -20.34 6.05
CA PRO A 158 -2.48 -21.79 5.97
C PRO A 158 -3.74 -22.54 5.46
N HIS A 159 -4.93 -21.99 5.70
CA HIS A 159 -6.20 -22.58 5.29
C HIS A 159 -6.56 -22.29 3.82
N LEU A 160 -5.83 -21.42 3.13
CA LEU A 160 -6.13 -20.97 1.76
C LEU A 160 -6.18 -22.15 0.79
N ARG A 161 -5.17 -23.03 0.83
CA ARG A 161 -5.11 -24.20 -0.08
C ARG A 161 -6.33 -25.09 0.08
N GLU A 162 -6.69 -25.39 1.33
CA GLU A 162 -7.87 -26.18 1.65
C GLU A 162 -9.15 -25.50 1.16
N ALA A 163 -9.30 -24.19 1.41
CA ALA A 163 -10.47 -23.42 0.99
C ALA A 163 -10.62 -23.35 -0.54
N VAL A 164 -9.52 -23.27 -1.30
CA VAL A 164 -9.56 -23.34 -2.78
C VAL A 164 -10.01 -24.73 -3.23
N TRP A 165 -9.41 -25.80 -2.72
CA TRP A 165 -9.76 -27.17 -3.13
C TRP A 165 -11.16 -27.59 -2.69
N GLU A 166 -11.63 -27.09 -1.55
CA GLU A 166 -13.00 -27.31 -1.08
C GLU A 166 -14.06 -26.79 -2.05
N GLN A 167 -13.71 -25.88 -2.96
CA GLN A 167 -14.63 -25.35 -3.96
C GLN A 167 -14.66 -26.17 -5.26
N VAL A 168 -13.62 -26.96 -5.54
CA VAL A 168 -13.50 -27.71 -6.81
C VAL A 168 -14.35 -28.99 -6.76
N ARG A 169 -15.07 -29.27 -7.85
CA ARG A 169 -15.87 -30.49 -8.00
C ARG A 169 -15.58 -31.25 -9.29
N GLU A 170 -15.50 -32.56 -9.17
CA GLU A 170 -15.65 -33.53 -10.25
C GLU A 170 -17.04 -33.43 -10.89
N PRO A 171 -17.19 -33.71 -12.20
CA PRO A 171 -18.48 -33.63 -12.89
C PRO A 171 -19.45 -34.73 -12.40
N VAL A 172 -20.54 -34.32 -11.76
CA VAL A 172 -21.61 -35.20 -11.25
C VAL A 172 -22.95 -34.78 -11.84
N SER A 173 -23.54 -33.70 -11.33
CA SER A 173 -24.77 -33.09 -11.86
C SER A 173 -25.01 -31.76 -11.14
N TYR A 174 -25.42 -30.71 -11.86
CA TYR A 174 -25.63 -29.38 -11.28
C TYR A 174 -26.63 -29.36 -10.10
N PRO A 175 -27.82 -29.98 -10.18
CA PRO A 175 -28.78 -29.99 -9.06
C PRO A 175 -28.33 -30.79 -7.83
N ARG A 176 -27.26 -31.60 -7.93
CA ARG A 176 -26.82 -32.50 -6.86
C ARG A 176 -25.75 -31.92 -5.93
N TYR A 177 -25.13 -30.79 -6.28
CA TYR A 177 -24.10 -30.16 -5.46
C TYR A 177 -24.68 -29.29 -4.35
N HIS A 178 -23.84 -28.98 -3.36
CA HIS A 178 -24.14 -27.94 -2.37
C HIS A 178 -23.54 -26.61 -2.81
N TYR A 179 -24.38 -25.57 -2.90
CA TYR A 179 -23.95 -24.22 -3.27
C TYR A 179 -24.07 -23.29 -2.08
N HIS A 180 -23.05 -22.50 -1.80
CA HIS A 180 -22.99 -21.59 -0.67
C HIS A 180 -22.78 -20.16 -1.15
N SER A 181 -23.41 -19.19 -0.48
CA SER A 181 -23.21 -17.77 -0.78
C SER A 181 -21.81 -17.29 -0.38
N GLN A 182 -21.19 -18.02 0.56
CA GLN A 182 -19.87 -17.81 1.19
C GLN A 182 -19.77 -16.48 1.94
N VAL A 183 -20.01 -15.37 1.26
CA VAL A 183 -19.94 -14.02 1.81
C VAL A 183 -21.22 -13.70 2.60
N PRO A 184 -21.11 -13.33 3.89
CA PRO A 184 -22.27 -12.94 4.70
C PRO A 184 -23.01 -11.70 4.17
N ARG A 185 -24.30 -11.60 4.50
CA ARG A 185 -25.18 -10.47 4.19
C ARG A 185 -25.96 -10.01 5.41
N LEU A 186 -26.59 -8.83 5.34
CA LEU A 186 -27.55 -8.41 6.35
C LEU A 186 -28.79 -9.30 6.28
N TYR A 187 -29.35 -9.58 7.45
CA TYR A 187 -30.68 -10.14 7.60
C TYR A 187 -31.34 -9.46 8.79
N VAL A 188 -32.38 -8.67 8.54
CA VAL A 188 -33.24 -8.14 9.60
C VAL A 188 -34.42 -9.09 9.74
N ASP A 189 -34.68 -9.57 10.95
CA ASP A 189 -35.79 -10.50 11.17
C ASP A 189 -37.14 -9.76 11.25
N GLY A 190 -38.25 -10.50 11.31
CA GLY A 190 -39.60 -9.91 11.37
C GLY A 190 -39.88 -9.05 12.62
N THR A 191 -38.96 -9.03 13.59
CA THR A 191 -39.03 -8.17 14.79
C THR A 191 -38.14 -6.94 14.69
N GLY A 192 -37.40 -6.78 13.59
CA GLY A 192 -36.46 -5.68 13.39
C GLY A 192 -35.04 -5.94 13.92
N ARG A 193 -34.75 -7.15 14.44
CA ARG A 193 -33.42 -7.47 14.97
C ARG A 193 -32.47 -7.82 13.82
N PRO A 194 -31.24 -7.27 13.80
CA PRO A 194 -30.27 -7.57 12.75
C PRO A 194 -29.44 -8.82 13.03
N TRP A 195 -29.06 -9.48 11.94
CA TRP A 195 -28.26 -10.69 11.89
C TRP A 195 -27.32 -10.61 10.68
N LEU A 196 -26.22 -11.35 10.75
CA LEU A 196 -25.49 -11.77 9.57
C LEU A 196 -26.07 -13.09 9.05
N ALA A 197 -26.23 -13.19 7.74
CA ALA A 197 -26.81 -14.34 7.06
C ALA A 197 -25.86 -14.96 6.03
N ARG A 198 -25.79 -16.29 6.02
CA ARG A 198 -25.25 -17.09 4.91
C ARG A 198 -26.33 -17.99 4.35
N TYR A 199 -26.36 -18.11 3.02
CA TYR A 199 -27.34 -18.92 2.30
C TYR A 199 -26.65 -20.14 1.70
N ARG A 200 -27.36 -21.27 1.65
CA ARG A 200 -26.95 -22.41 0.84
C ARG A 200 -28.14 -23.03 0.12
N VAL A 201 -27.88 -23.63 -1.04
CA VAL A 201 -28.85 -24.44 -1.78
C VAL A 201 -28.38 -25.89 -1.76
N VAL A 202 -29.26 -26.80 -1.35
CA VAL A 202 -29.01 -28.24 -1.27
C VAL A 202 -30.14 -29.02 -1.97
N PRO A 203 -29.89 -30.25 -2.46
CA PRO A 203 -30.91 -31.02 -3.17
C PRO A 203 -32.13 -31.39 -2.30
N PHE A 204 -31.89 -31.85 -1.08
CA PHE A 204 -32.89 -32.22 -0.08
C PHE A 204 -32.25 -32.19 1.33
N GLU A 205 -33.06 -32.34 2.37
CA GLU A 205 -32.58 -32.27 3.75
C GLU A 205 -31.60 -33.42 4.05
N GLY A 206 -30.42 -33.09 4.58
CA GLY A 206 -29.36 -34.08 4.84
C GLY A 206 -28.70 -34.67 3.58
N ALA A 207 -28.88 -34.06 2.41
CA ALA A 207 -28.21 -34.50 1.18
C ALA A 207 -26.67 -34.55 1.35
N PRO A 208 -25.99 -35.55 0.76
CA PRO A 208 -24.53 -35.54 0.67
C PRO A 208 -24.06 -34.47 -0.33
N ASP A 209 -22.85 -33.94 -0.14
CA ASP A 209 -22.17 -33.02 -1.07
C ASP A 209 -21.19 -33.81 -1.97
N PRO A 210 -21.61 -34.28 -3.16
CA PRO A 210 -20.84 -35.21 -3.97
C PRO A 210 -19.73 -34.52 -4.75
N GLY A 211 -18.81 -35.33 -5.29
CA GLY A 211 -17.86 -34.86 -6.30
C GLY A 211 -16.74 -33.98 -5.77
N ARG A 212 -16.42 -34.00 -4.47
CA ARG A 212 -15.24 -33.30 -3.94
C ARG A 212 -13.98 -33.77 -4.66
N HIS A 213 -13.26 -32.83 -5.27
CA HIS A 213 -12.02 -33.13 -5.98
C HIS A 213 -10.91 -33.44 -4.97
N ASN A 214 -10.20 -34.55 -5.17
CA ASN A 214 -8.98 -34.84 -4.44
C ASN A 214 -7.79 -34.41 -5.31
N PRO A 215 -7.07 -33.34 -4.96
CA PRO A 215 -5.96 -32.85 -5.76
C PRO A 215 -4.77 -33.81 -5.81
N GLY A 216 -4.72 -34.82 -4.91
CA GLY A 216 -3.61 -35.77 -4.83
C GLY A 216 -2.26 -35.06 -4.62
N GLY A 217 -1.29 -35.35 -5.49
CA GLY A 217 0.03 -34.73 -5.50
C GLY A 217 0.18 -33.50 -6.42
N LEU A 218 -0.92 -32.96 -6.96
CA LEU A 218 -0.86 -31.78 -7.83
C LEU A 218 -0.31 -30.57 -7.07
N ARG A 219 0.62 -29.83 -7.70
CA ARG A 219 1.16 -28.60 -7.10
C ARG A 219 0.08 -27.53 -7.07
N PHE A 220 -0.01 -26.85 -5.93
CA PHE A 220 -0.84 -25.68 -5.74
C PHE A 220 -0.11 -24.44 -6.29
N PRO A 221 -0.78 -23.51 -7.00
CA PRO A 221 -2.10 -23.62 -7.61
C PRO A 221 -2.02 -24.24 -9.02
N VAL A 222 -3.09 -24.92 -9.45
CA VAL A 222 -3.19 -25.42 -10.83
C VAL A 222 -3.78 -24.32 -11.71
N SER A 223 -2.93 -23.43 -12.20
CA SER A 223 -3.29 -22.40 -13.19
C SER A 223 -3.12 -22.97 -14.62
N PRO A 224 -4.01 -22.68 -15.59
CA PRO A 224 -3.70 -22.93 -17.00
C PRO A 224 -2.36 -22.27 -17.39
N PRO A 225 -1.48 -22.93 -18.17
CA PRO A 225 -1.66 -24.19 -18.90
C PRO A 225 -1.29 -25.46 -18.11
N ALA A 226 -0.88 -25.35 -16.84
CA ALA A 226 -0.50 -26.50 -16.00
C ALA A 226 -1.69 -27.35 -15.52
N ALA A 227 -2.90 -27.01 -15.98
CA ALA A 227 -4.11 -27.79 -15.75
C ALA A 227 -4.06 -29.14 -16.46
N PRO A 228 -4.35 -30.27 -15.77
CA PRO A 228 -4.40 -31.55 -16.43
C PRO A 228 -5.49 -31.52 -17.53
N PRO A 229 -5.17 -31.98 -18.75
CA PRO A 229 -6.14 -32.10 -19.83
C PRO A 229 -7.15 -33.21 -19.53
N ARG A 230 -8.16 -33.39 -20.40
CA ARG A 230 -9.04 -34.57 -20.33
C ARG A 230 -8.21 -35.85 -20.34
N ALA A 231 -8.72 -36.89 -19.69
CA ALA A 231 -8.14 -38.23 -19.78
C ALA A 231 -8.13 -38.71 -21.26
N PRO A 232 -7.06 -39.36 -21.74
CA PRO A 232 -7.04 -39.94 -23.07
C PRO A 232 -8.23 -40.88 -23.30
N GLY A 233 -9.03 -40.62 -24.34
CA GLY A 233 -10.24 -41.40 -24.68
C GLY A 233 -11.55 -40.86 -24.09
N ASP A 234 -11.54 -39.73 -23.38
CA ASP A 234 -12.77 -39.11 -22.88
C ASP A 234 -13.49 -38.28 -23.98
N HIS A 235 -14.52 -38.90 -24.56
CA HIS A 235 -15.32 -38.33 -25.65
C HIS A 235 -16.61 -37.63 -25.17
N ARG A 236 -16.78 -37.39 -23.87
CA ARG A 236 -17.99 -36.71 -23.34
C ARG A 236 -18.08 -35.28 -23.88
N PRO A 237 -19.29 -34.76 -24.16
CA PRO A 237 -19.44 -33.38 -24.64
C PRO A 237 -18.95 -32.37 -23.58
N PRO A 238 -18.34 -31.24 -23.97
CA PRO A 238 -17.90 -30.21 -23.03
C PRO A 238 -19.06 -29.55 -22.25
N THR A 239 -20.29 -29.71 -22.72
CA THR A 239 -21.55 -29.23 -22.12
C THR A 239 -22.26 -30.29 -21.27
N LEU A 240 -21.56 -31.35 -20.86
CA LEU A 240 -22.11 -32.54 -20.19
C LEU A 240 -23.10 -32.21 -19.07
N LEU A 241 -22.75 -31.29 -18.16
CA LEU A 241 -23.58 -30.99 -17.00
C LEU A 241 -24.79 -30.13 -17.39
N GLY A 242 -24.61 -29.22 -18.34
CA GLY A 242 -25.68 -28.38 -18.87
C GLY A 242 -26.69 -29.16 -19.72
N ASP A 243 -26.24 -30.14 -20.50
CA ASP A 243 -27.12 -31.08 -21.23
C ASP A 243 -27.90 -31.96 -20.25
N ALA A 244 -27.24 -32.49 -19.22
CA ALA A 244 -27.88 -33.31 -18.19
C ALA A 244 -28.95 -32.53 -17.41
N LEU A 245 -28.67 -31.28 -17.02
CA LEU A 245 -29.63 -30.41 -16.34
C LEU A 245 -30.88 -30.18 -17.20
N ARG A 246 -30.72 -29.89 -18.50
CA ARG A 246 -31.85 -29.68 -19.42
C ARG A 246 -32.70 -30.94 -19.53
N ALA A 247 -32.06 -32.09 -19.74
CA ALA A 247 -32.76 -33.37 -19.81
C ALA A 247 -33.53 -33.71 -18.52
N GLU A 248 -32.93 -33.44 -17.35
CA GLU A 248 -33.57 -33.67 -16.04
C GLU A 248 -34.81 -32.78 -15.86
N VAL A 249 -34.71 -31.50 -16.23
CA VAL A 249 -35.85 -30.57 -16.14
C VAL A 249 -36.95 -30.92 -17.15
N ASP A 250 -36.59 -31.26 -18.39
CA ASP A 250 -37.55 -31.67 -19.42
C ASP A 250 -38.29 -32.97 -19.08
N ALA A 251 -37.66 -33.86 -18.29
CA ALA A 251 -38.22 -35.16 -17.91
C ALA A 251 -39.24 -35.11 -16.75
N GLY A 252 -39.37 -33.99 -16.05
CA GLY A 252 -40.28 -33.89 -14.89
C GLY A 252 -39.93 -32.81 -13.87
N GLY A 253 -38.96 -31.94 -14.16
CA GLY A 253 -38.46 -30.93 -13.25
C GLY A 253 -37.48 -31.46 -12.20
N THR A 254 -36.81 -30.55 -11.49
CA THR A 254 -35.93 -30.88 -10.36
C THR A 254 -36.17 -29.91 -9.21
N THR A 255 -35.89 -30.35 -7.99
CA THR A 255 -36.18 -29.61 -6.75
C THR A 255 -34.93 -29.36 -5.94
N ALA A 256 -34.93 -28.29 -5.13
CA ALA A 256 -33.89 -27.99 -4.17
C ALA A 256 -34.46 -27.27 -2.94
N LEU A 257 -33.67 -27.17 -1.88
CA LEU A 257 -33.98 -26.42 -0.67
C LEU A 257 -33.04 -25.23 -0.55
N LEU A 258 -33.60 -24.05 -0.30
CA LEU A 258 -32.84 -22.89 0.15
C LEU A 258 -32.77 -22.90 1.68
N GLN A 259 -31.56 -22.91 2.20
CA GLN A 259 -31.27 -22.91 3.63
C GLN A 259 -30.53 -21.65 4.05
N LEU A 260 -30.77 -21.23 5.29
CA LEU A 260 -30.25 -20.01 5.89
C LEU A 260 -29.52 -20.34 7.20
N GLN A 261 -28.36 -19.72 7.38
CA GLN A 261 -27.58 -19.74 8.61
C GLN A 261 -27.52 -18.30 9.15
N LEU A 262 -27.80 -18.11 10.44
CA LEU A 262 -27.84 -16.78 11.08
C LEU A 262 -26.84 -16.68 12.22
N ARG A 263 -26.13 -15.55 12.27
CA ARG A 263 -25.28 -15.12 13.38
C ARG A 263 -25.78 -13.77 13.92
N PRO A 264 -26.01 -13.62 15.23
CA PRO A 264 -26.46 -12.34 15.79
C PRO A 264 -25.49 -11.22 15.46
N LEU A 265 -26.03 -10.03 15.21
CA LEU A 265 -25.24 -8.81 15.05
C LEU A 265 -25.47 -7.93 16.29
N GLY A 266 -24.37 -7.59 16.99
CA GLY A 266 -24.40 -6.98 18.33
C GLY A 266 -23.52 -5.73 18.45
N GLU A 267 -23.35 -5.21 19.66
CA GLU A 267 -22.54 -4.00 19.89
C GLU A 267 -21.02 -4.25 19.79
N ASP A 268 -20.60 -5.51 19.87
CA ASP A 268 -19.18 -5.89 19.69
C ASP A 268 -18.78 -5.82 18.20
N ALA A 269 -18.02 -4.78 17.87
CA ALA A 269 -17.55 -4.54 16.51
C ALA A 269 -16.58 -5.62 16.00
N ASP A 270 -15.78 -6.24 16.87
CA ASP A 270 -14.77 -7.24 16.46
C ASP A 270 -15.43 -8.61 16.23
N GLU A 271 -16.42 -8.98 17.05
CA GLU A 271 -17.26 -10.14 16.78
C GLU A 271 -18.04 -9.99 15.46
N ASN A 272 -18.58 -8.79 15.20
CA ASN A 272 -19.28 -8.49 13.94
C ASN A 272 -18.34 -8.59 12.72
N ARG A 273 -17.12 -8.04 12.81
CA ARG A 273 -16.10 -8.15 11.76
C ARG A 273 -15.68 -9.60 11.51
N THR A 274 -15.46 -10.36 12.58
CA THR A 274 -15.15 -11.80 12.50
C THR A 274 -16.31 -12.57 11.85
N GLY A 275 -17.55 -12.21 12.17
CA GLY A 275 -18.74 -12.75 11.53
C GLY A 275 -18.79 -12.46 10.04
N LEU A 276 -18.38 -11.27 9.61
CA LEU A 276 -18.35 -10.86 8.21
C LEU A 276 -17.25 -11.52 7.38
N ASP A 277 -16.18 -12.04 7.99
CA ASP A 277 -15.07 -12.66 7.26
C ASP A 277 -15.54 -13.90 6.47
N PRO A 278 -15.53 -13.84 5.13
CA PRO A 278 -16.01 -14.92 4.27
C PRO A 278 -15.06 -16.13 4.22
N SER A 279 -13.83 -16.01 4.73
CA SER A 279 -12.83 -17.08 4.81
C SER A 279 -12.99 -17.96 6.05
N LEU A 280 -13.72 -17.49 7.06
CA LEU A 280 -13.98 -18.23 8.28
C LEU A 280 -15.29 -19.02 8.18
N LEU A 281 -15.31 -20.22 8.75
CA LEU A 281 -16.52 -21.03 8.88
C LEU A 281 -17.27 -20.62 10.15
N TRP A 282 -18.60 -20.56 10.06
CA TRP A 282 -19.45 -20.47 11.25
C TRP A 282 -19.76 -21.88 11.75
N SER A 283 -19.63 -22.08 13.05
CA SER A 283 -19.96 -23.35 13.71
C SER A 283 -21.40 -23.74 13.39
N GLU A 284 -21.62 -24.88 12.70
CA GLU A 284 -22.98 -25.38 12.41
C GLU A 284 -23.71 -25.84 13.68
N ARG A 285 -22.98 -26.08 14.79
CA ARG A 285 -23.56 -26.38 16.10
C ARG A 285 -24.23 -25.16 16.72
N GLU A 286 -23.58 -24.00 16.63
CA GLU A 286 -24.06 -22.73 17.23
C GLU A 286 -24.96 -21.96 16.28
N HIS A 287 -24.67 -22.05 14.98
CA HIS A 287 -25.40 -21.41 13.91
C HIS A 287 -25.85 -22.50 12.92
N PRO A 288 -26.91 -23.28 13.20
CA PRO A 288 -27.35 -24.32 12.28
C PRO A 288 -28.00 -23.73 11.02
N TYR A 289 -27.81 -24.39 9.88
CA TYR A 289 -28.60 -24.13 8.67
C TYR A 289 -30.04 -24.60 8.87
N ARG A 290 -30.99 -23.82 8.34
CA ARG A 290 -32.43 -24.12 8.41
C ARG A 290 -33.07 -23.91 7.07
N THR A 291 -33.94 -24.83 6.67
CA THR A 291 -34.70 -24.72 5.41
C THR A 291 -35.72 -23.60 5.51
N ILE A 292 -35.59 -22.61 4.63
CA ILE A 292 -36.48 -21.44 4.57
C ILE A 292 -37.36 -21.43 3.31
N ALA A 293 -37.00 -22.19 2.28
CA ALA A 293 -37.79 -22.28 1.06
C ALA A 293 -37.52 -23.56 0.26
N GLU A 294 -38.53 -23.94 -0.53
CA GLU A 294 -38.47 -25.00 -1.52
C GLU A 294 -38.38 -24.38 -2.92
N LEU A 295 -37.47 -24.88 -3.74
CA LEU A 295 -37.24 -24.49 -5.13
C LEU A 295 -37.72 -25.61 -6.05
N ARG A 296 -38.46 -25.27 -7.09
CA ARG A 296 -38.87 -26.18 -8.15
C ARG A 296 -38.50 -25.58 -9.50
N PHE A 297 -37.66 -26.28 -10.26
CA PHE A 297 -37.29 -25.91 -11.63
C PHE A 297 -38.05 -26.79 -12.60
N ASP A 298 -38.79 -26.18 -13.52
CA ASP A 298 -39.76 -26.86 -14.39
C ASP A 298 -39.60 -26.57 -15.88
N ALA A 299 -38.67 -25.68 -16.26
CA ALA A 299 -38.35 -25.45 -17.66
C ALA A 299 -36.91 -24.97 -17.87
N PRO A 300 -36.23 -25.44 -18.94
CA PRO A 300 -34.97 -24.84 -19.37
C PRO A 300 -35.20 -23.43 -19.91
N LEU A 301 -34.20 -22.55 -19.76
CA LEU A 301 -34.22 -21.20 -20.30
C LEU A 301 -33.25 -21.09 -21.48
N ASP A 302 -33.63 -20.31 -22.50
CA ASP A 302 -32.72 -19.99 -23.59
C ASP A 302 -31.49 -19.21 -23.08
N GLY A 303 -30.38 -19.34 -23.81
CA GLY A 303 -29.12 -18.67 -23.44
C GLY A 303 -29.20 -17.14 -23.53
N ALA A 304 -30.08 -16.56 -24.35
CA ALA A 304 -30.12 -15.12 -24.58
C ALA A 304 -30.75 -14.36 -23.38
N ALA A 305 -31.81 -14.91 -22.78
CA ALA A 305 -32.43 -14.37 -21.57
C ALA A 305 -31.52 -14.53 -20.34
N ALA A 306 -30.88 -15.70 -20.20
CA ALA A 306 -29.90 -15.96 -19.13
C ALA A 306 -28.68 -15.03 -19.22
N GLU A 307 -28.23 -14.73 -20.44
CA GLU A 307 -27.16 -13.76 -20.65
C GLU A 307 -27.63 -12.35 -20.26
N ARG A 308 -28.84 -11.90 -20.58
CA ARG A 308 -29.29 -10.55 -20.18
C ARG A 308 -29.44 -10.35 -18.66
N ALA A 309 -29.54 -11.37 -17.82
CA ALA A 309 -29.73 -11.17 -16.38
C ALA A 309 -28.52 -10.50 -15.66
N LEU A 310 -28.78 -9.64 -14.66
CA LEU A 310 -27.78 -9.10 -13.74
C LEU A 310 -27.98 -9.71 -12.34
N PHE A 311 -27.08 -10.62 -11.94
CA PHE A 311 -27.08 -11.20 -10.59
C PHE A 311 -26.31 -10.30 -9.63
N ASP A 312 -26.88 -9.15 -9.29
CA ASP A 312 -26.26 -8.17 -8.43
C ASP A 312 -26.41 -8.54 -6.95
N PRO A 313 -25.32 -8.80 -6.20
CA PRO A 313 -25.42 -9.12 -4.78
C PRO A 313 -26.04 -8.00 -3.92
N ALA A 314 -26.01 -6.74 -4.37
CA ALA A 314 -26.67 -5.62 -3.69
C ALA A 314 -28.17 -5.47 -4.06
N GLY A 315 -28.64 -6.19 -5.08
CA GLY A 315 -30.06 -6.26 -5.44
C GLY A 315 -30.83 -7.09 -4.42
N ALA A 316 -31.28 -6.43 -3.36
CA ALA A 316 -32.03 -6.99 -2.24
C ALA A 316 -32.99 -5.91 -1.69
N PRO A 317 -34.11 -6.29 -1.04
CA PRO A 317 -34.93 -5.31 -0.33
C PRO A 317 -34.21 -4.79 0.93
N GLU A 318 -34.74 -3.71 1.51
CA GLU A 318 -34.26 -3.17 2.78
C GLU A 318 -34.20 -4.29 3.84
N GLY A 319 -33.12 -4.33 4.62
CA GLY A 319 -32.89 -5.36 5.64
C GLY A 319 -32.26 -6.66 5.14
N LEU A 320 -32.05 -6.84 3.83
CA LEU A 320 -31.41 -8.04 3.23
C LEU A 320 -30.15 -7.74 2.39
N GLY A 321 -29.64 -6.50 2.47
CA GLY A 321 -28.53 -6.00 1.66
C GLY A 321 -27.14 -6.56 2.02
N ILE A 322 -26.12 -5.93 1.45
CA ILE A 322 -24.70 -6.30 1.67
C ILE A 322 -24.02 -5.30 2.61
N ALA A 323 -22.97 -5.74 3.30
CA ALA A 323 -22.10 -4.83 4.03
C ALA A 323 -21.29 -3.95 3.05
N LEU A 324 -21.07 -2.69 3.42
CA LEU A 324 -20.39 -1.68 2.60
C LEU A 324 -19.04 -1.31 3.22
N ALA A 325 -17.96 -1.62 2.50
CA ALA A 325 -16.60 -1.28 2.90
C ALA A 325 -16.16 0.14 2.51
N ARG A 326 -15.21 0.72 3.27
CA ARG A 326 -14.44 1.90 2.84
C ARG A 326 -13.08 1.52 2.24
N SER A 327 -12.46 0.45 2.74
CA SER A 327 -11.16 -0.05 2.30
C SER A 327 -11.25 -1.44 1.64
N PRO A 328 -10.36 -1.77 0.68
CA PRO A 328 -10.27 -3.10 0.07
C PRO A 328 -9.78 -4.19 1.03
N LEU A 329 -9.33 -3.82 2.23
CA LEU A 329 -8.85 -4.74 3.27
C LEU A 329 -9.96 -5.18 4.24
N GLU A 330 -11.11 -4.51 4.24
CA GLU A 330 -12.25 -4.87 5.08
C GLU A 330 -12.97 -6.12 4.55
N ALA A 331 -13.46 -6.99 5.43
CA ALA A 331 -14.22 -8.18 5.02
C ALA A 331 -15.49 -7.83 4.20
N ALA A 332 -16.10 -6.68 4.50
CA ALA A 332 -17.24 -6.14 3.75
C ALA A 332 -16.93 -5.85 2.27
N SER A 333 -15.65 -5.72 1.89
CA SER A 333 -15.26 -5.28 0.55
C SER A 333 -15.60 -6.27 -0.56
N VAL A 334 -15.71 -7.58 -0.26
CA VAL A 334 -15.90 -8.61 -1.29
C VAL A 334 -17.22 -8.41 -2.04
N ASN A 335 -18.36 -8.43 -1.35
CA ASN A 335 -19.65 -8.23 -2.02
C ASN A 335 -19.84 -6.79 -2.51
N HIS A 336 -19.23 -5.81 -1.83
CA HIS A 336 -19.27 -4.40 -2.26
C HIS A 336 -18.60 -4.23 -3.63
N VAL A 337 -17.38 -4.73 -3.79
CA VAL A 337 -16.66 -4.72 -5.08
C VAL A 337 -17.39 -5.54 -6.13
N ARG A 338 -17.91 -6.72 -5.77
CA ARG A 338 -18.68 -7.55 -6.71
C ARG A 338 -19.91 -6.82 -7.26
N ALA A 339 -20.67 -6.13 -6.43
CA ALA A 339 -21.83 -5.34 -6.88
C ALA A 339 -21.42 -4.31 -7.95
N LEU A 340 -20.37 -3.54 -7.68
CA LEU A 340 -19.88 -2.49 -8.59
C LEU A 340 -19.30 -3.07 -9.89
N VAL A 341 -18.42 -4.06 -9.79
CA VAL A 341 -17.79 -4.70 -10.96
C VAL A 341 -18.83 -5.43 -11.82
N TYR A 342 -19.81 -6.10 -11.21
CA TYR A 342 -20.85 -6.82 -11.94
C TYR A 342 -21.75 -5.86 -12.71
N ARG A 343 -22.14 -4.73 -12.12
CA ARG A 343 -22.89 -3.68 -12.80
C ARG A 343 -22.11 -3.10 -13.99
N ALA A 344 -20.84 -2.79 -13.79
CA ALA A 344 -19.97 -2.27 -14.85
C ALA A 344 -19.80 -3.27 -16.01
N ALA A 345 -19.51 -4.53 -15.69
CA ALA A 345 -19.36 -5.59 -16.69
C ALA A 345 -20.67 -5.92 -17.40
N HIS A 346 -21.80 -5.86 -16.70
CA HIS A 346 -23.12 -6.04 -17.29
C HIS A 346 -23.44 -4.92 -18.28
N GLY A 347 -23.31 -3.65 -17.90
CA GLY A 347 -23.55 -2.51 -18.81
C GLY A 347 -22.64 -2.54 -20.04
N ALA A 348 -21.36 -2.91 -19.85
CA ALA A 348 -20.41 -3.10 -20.94
C ALA A 348 -20.84 -4.19 -21.95
N ARG A 349 -21.58 -5.21 -21.50
CA ARG A 349 -22.02 -6.35 -22.31
C ARG A 349 -23.36 -6.09 -23.02
N THR A 350 -24.33 -5.51 -22.31
CA THR A 350 -25.69 -5.25 -22.85
C THR A 350 -25.77 -3.97 -23.67
N GLY A 351 -24.78 -3.08 -23.56
CA GLY A 351 -24.81 -1.76 -24.20
C GLY A 351 -25.76 -0.78 -23.50
N ALA A 352 -26.36 -1.17 -22.37
CA ALA A 352 -27.01 -0.25 -21.45
C ALA A 352 -25.97 0.79 -21.01
N ARG A 353 -26.37 2.07 -20.96
CA ARG A 353 -25.50 3.15 -20.50
C ARG A 353 -24.99 2.75 -19.12
N ALA A 354 -23.68 2.51 -18.99
CA ALA A 354 -23.07 2.31 -17.69
C ALA A 354 -23.50 3.49 -16.81
N PRO A 355 -23.84 3.28 -15.52
CA PRO A 355 -23.88 4.42 -14.60
C PRO A 355 -22.55 5.16 -14.81
N GLU A 356 -22.64 6.47 -15.05
CA GLU A 356 -21.47 7.29 -15.31
C GLU A 356 -20.39 6.96 -14.27
N PRO A 357 -19.10 6.84 -14.69
CA PRO A 357 -18.01 6.79 -13.71
C PRO A 357 -18.26 7.90 -12.71
N ALA A 358 -18.11 7.59 -11.43
CA ALA A 358 -18.51 8.45 -10.33
C ALA A 358 -18.15 9.90 -10.67
N ALA A 359 -19.12 10.81 -10.55
CA ALA A 359 -18.78 12.23 -10.49
C ALA A 359 -17.61 12.37 -9.50
N PRO A 360 -16.56 13.13 -9.84
CA PRO A 360 -15.40 13.30 -8.96
C PRO A 360 -15.92 13.58 -7.56
N ALA A 361 -15.37 12.89 -6.56
CA ALA A 361 -15.78 13.01 -5.17
C ALA A 361 -16.05 14.50 -4.88
N ALA A 362 -17.30 14.81 -4.48
CA ALA A 362 -17.76 16.19 -4.41
C ALA A 362 -16.69 17.07 -3.76
N ARG A 363 -16.29 18.15 -4.45
CA ARG A 363 -15.23 19.06 -4.03
C ARG A 363 -15.40 19.45 -2.55
N ARG A 364 -14.54 18.91 -1.69
CA ARG A 364 -14.52 19.20 -0.24
C ARG A 364 -13.74 20.48 0.05
N THR A 365 -14.09 21.11 1.16
CA THR A 365 -13.27 22.12 1.86
C THR A 365 -12.50 21.42 2.98
N VAL A 366 -11.18 21.57 3.00
CA VAL A 366 -10.30 20.91 3.96
C VAL A 366 -9.50 21.95 4.72
N CYS A 367 -9.57 21.92 6.05
CA CYS A 367 -8.70 22.72 6.90
C CYS A 367 -7.44 21.93 7.25
N VAL A 368 -6.27 22.48 7.00
CA VAL A 368 -4.99 21.90 7.39
C VAL A 368 -4.43 22.73 8.54
N ILE A 369 -4.15 22.09 9.69
CA ILE A 369 -3.44 22.73 10.79
C ILE A 369 -1.94 22.45 10.62
N GLY A 370 -1.13 23.50 10.66
CA GLY A 370 0.32 23.50 10.51
C GLY A 370 0.79 23.68 9.05
N ALA A 371 1.63 24.68 8.80
CA ALA A 371 2.27 24.93 7.50
C ALA A 371 3.73 24.45 7.46
N GLY A 372 4.04 23.35 8.16
CA GLY A 372 5.30 22.62 7.97
C GLY A 372 5.29 21.79 6.68
N ALA A 373 6.39 21.07 6.42
CA ALA A 373 6.55 20.23 5.23
C ALA A 373 5.34 19.30 4.96
N SER A 374 4.84 18.61 6.00
CA SER A 374 3.67 17.72 5.87
C SER A 374 2.39 18.47 5.49
N GLY A 375 2.13 19.63 6.12
CA GLY A 375 0.90 20.38 5.87
C GLY A 375 0.88 21.07 4.53
N LEU A 376 2.00 21.66 4.11
CA LEU A 376 2.12 22.23 2.78
C LEU A 376 2.06 21.16 1.69
N ALA A 377 2.68 20.00 1.90
CA ALA A 377 2.56 18.87 0.98
C ALA A 377 1.12 18.34 0.91
N ALA A 378 0.46 18.14 2.05
CA ALA A 378 -0.94 17.72 2.09
C ALA A 378 -1.84 18.73 1.36
N ALA A 379 -1.68 20.03 1.64
CA ALA A 379 -2.46 21.08 1.01
C ALA A 379 -2.27 21.13 -0.51
N HIS A 380 -1.01 21.03 -0.96
CA HIS A 380 -0.68 20.97 -2.38
C HIS A 380 -1.35 19.77 -3.08
N GLU A 381 -1.25 18.58 -2.51
CA GLU A 381 -1.87 17.39 -3.09
C GLU A 381 -3.41 17.45 -3.04
N LEU A 382 -3.99 18.04 -1.99
CA LEU A 382 -5.44 18.26 -1.87
C LEU A 382 -5.97 19.25 -2.92
N GLU A 383 -5.27 20.36 -3.18
CA GLU A 383 -5.65 21.30 -4.24
C GLU A 383 -5.50 20.66 -5.63
N ARG A 384 -4.43 19.88 -5.86
CA ARG A 384 -4.25 19.07 -7.08
C ARG A 384 -5.37 18.05 -7.28
N ALA A 385 -5.90 17.48 -6.19
CA ALA A 385 -7.08 16.62 -6.21
C ALA A 385 -8.42 17.38 -6.37
N GLY A 386 -8.38 18.70 -6.55
CA GLY A 386 -9.55 19.55 -6.83
C GLY A 386 -10.29 20.06 -5.59
N HIS A 387 -9.76 19.88 -4.39
CA HIS A 387 -10.37 20.36 -3.14
C HIS A 387 -10.09 21.85 -2.87
N ARG A 388 -10.89 22.46 -2.01
CA ARG A 388 -10.58 23.78 -1.41
C ARG A 388 -9.78 23.52 -0.14
N VAL A 389 -8.68 24.24 0.04
CA VAL A 389 -7.83 24.05 1.21
C VAL A 389 -7.64 25.37 1.93
N VAL A 390 -7.66 25.35 3.26
CA VAL A 390 -7.23 26.46 4.11
C VAL A 390 -6.13 25.94 5.02
N VAL A 391 -4.92 26.49 4.91
CA VAL A 391 -3.79 26.12 5.78
C VAL A 391 -3.65 27.16 6.88
N LEU A 392 -3.62 26.71 8.14
CA LEU A 392 -3.49 27.56 9.32
C LEU A 392 -2.13 27.33 9.99
N GLU A 393 -1.34 28.39 10.13
CA GLU A 393 -0.05 28.37 10.80
C GLU A 393 0.00 29.44 11.90
N SER A 394 0.44 29.03 13.08
CA SER A 394 0.56 29.89 14.25
C SER A 394 1.75 30.84 14.19
N GLU A 395 2.85 30.41 13.58
CA GLU A 395 4.07 31.20 13.42
C GLU A 395 3.95 32.18 12.24
N PRO A 396 4.73 33.27 12.20
CA PRO A 396 4.70 34.22 11.09
C PRO A 396 5.27 33.65 9.77
N GLU A 397 6.05 32.57 9.85
CA GLU A 397 6.68 31.91 8.70
C GLU A 397 6.22 30.44 8.56
N VAL A 398 6.18 29.97 7.31
CA VAL A 398 5.90 28.58 6.95
C VAL A 398 7.19 27.73 6.95
N GLY A 399 7.05 26.41 6.77
CA GLY A 399 8.15 25.45 6.63
C GLY A 399 8.48 24.70 7.92
N GLY A 400 8.00 25.17 9.08
CA GLY A 400 8.15 24.48 10.36
C GLY A 400 9.62 24.23 10.71
N LYS A 401 10.02 22.96 10.82
CA LYS A 401 11.41 22.58 11.15
C LYS A 401 12.40 22.72 9.96
N SER A 402 11.90 23.04 8.77
CA SER A 402 12.72 23.41 7.61
C SER A 402 12.93 24.93 7.54
N ALA A 403 13.15 25.57 8.70
CA ALA A 403 13.36 27.00 8.81
C ALA A 403 14.80 27.40 8.49
N SER A 404 14.98 28.62 7.96
CA SER A 404 16.30 29.20 7.68
C SER A 404 16.33 30.66 8.12
N ILE A 405 17.43 31.10 8.73
CA ILE A 405 17.66 32.52 9.06
C ILE A 405 18.66 33.13 8.09
N ARG A 406 18.65 34.46 7.95
CA ARG A 406 19.65 35.17 7.15
C ARG A 406 20.66 35.88 8.04
N VAL A 407 21.94 35.57 7.83
CA VAL A 407 23.08 36.25 8.47
C VAL A 407 24.00 36.71 7.34
N ASP A 408 24.42 37.97 7.37
CA ASP A 408 25.32 38.57 6.37
C ASP A 408 24.87 38.30 4.91
N GLY A 409 23.55 38.34 4.70
CA GLY A 409 22.94 38.16 3.38
C GLY A 409 22.85 36.71 2.90
N ARG A 410 23.18 35.70 3.70
CA ARG A 410 23.11 34.27 3.33
C ARG A 410 22.23 33.47 4.28
N ALA A 411 21.65 32.38 3.78
CA ALA A 411 20.76 31.52 4.56
C ALA A 411 21.50 30.44 5.37
N TYR A 412 21.12 30.29 6.63
CA TYR A 412 21.57 29.22 7.52
C TYR A 412 20.35 28.46 8.01
N ASP A 413 20.34 27.15 7.76
CA ASP A 413 19.21 26.29 8.13
C ASP A 413 19.22 25.99 9.63
N LEU A 414 18.05 26.05 10.26
CA LEU A 414 17.87 25.80 11.69
C LEU A 414 17.47 24.35 12.01
N GLY A 415 17.20 23.54 10.99
CA GLY A 415 16.76 22.15 11.15
C GLY A 415 17.10 21.34 9.90
N ALA A 416 16.10 20.97 9.11
CA ALA A 416 16.33 20.19 7.89
C ALA A 416 17.24 20.95 6.91
N HIS A 417 18.33 20.31 6.47
CA HIS A 417 19.30 20.94 5.57
C HIS A 417 20.09 19.98 4.65
N ILE A 418 19.99 18.65 4.82
CA ILE A 418 20.65 17.66 3.98
C ILE A 418 19.61 16.69 3.41
N CYS A 419 19.69 16.46 2.11
CA CYS A 419 18.92 15.46 1.36
C CYS A 419 19.84 14.34 0.90
N THR A 420 19.29 13.12 0.86
CA THR A 420 19.98 11.95 0.31
C THR A 420 19.42 11.63 -1.08
N PRO A 421 20.05 10.73 -1.86
CA PRO A 421 19.47 10.24 -3.12
C PRO A 421 18.10 9.55 -3.01
N GLN A 422 17.53 9.43 -1.80
CA GLN A 422 16.18 8.91 -1.55
C GLN A 422 15.12 9.99 -1.39
N TYR A 423 15.51 11.27 -1.45
CA TYR A 423 14.62 12.41 -1.26
C TYR A 423 13.88 12.76 -2.56
N GLU A 424 13.16 11.77 -3.11
CA GLU A 424 12.50 11.84 -4.41
C GLU A 424 11.35 12.83 -4.42
N GLU A 425 10.52 12.84 -3.38
CA GLU A 425 9.40 13.79 -3.29
C GLU A 425 9.89 15.22 -3.07
N LEU A 426 10.93 15.43 -2.27
CA LEU A 426 11.53 16.75 -2.13
C LEU A 426 12.14 17.23 -3.46
N ALA A 427 12.89 16.37 -4.16
CA ALA A 427 13.47 16.69 -5.46
C ALA A 427 12.38 17.03 -6.48
N ARG A 428 11.27 16.29 -6.48
CA ARG A 428 10.09 16.57 -7.31
C ARG A 428 9.51 17.95 -7.02
N LEU A 429 9.27 18.27 -5.75
CA LEU A 429 8.74 19.58 -5.36
C LEU A 429 9.71 20.71 -5.69
N ALA A 430 11.01 20.51 -5.50
CA ALA A 430 12.02 21.49 -5.86
C ALA A 430 11.99 21.79 -7.37
N ALA A 431 11.92 20.76 -8.20
CA ALA A 431 11.77 20.92 -9.66
C ALA A 431 10.45 21.60 -10.04
N GLU A 432 9.33 21.18 -9.46
CA GLU A 432 7.98 21.73 -9.74
C GLU A 432 7.89 23.23 -9.42
N PHE A 433 8.53 23.68 -8.35
CA PHE A 433 8.49 25.08 -7.90
C PHE A 433 9.71 25.91 -8.33
N GLY A 434 10.57 25.37 -9.21
CA GLY A 434 11.75 26.08 -9.72
C GLY A 434 12.75 26.47 -8.63
N VAL A 435 13.01 25.54 -7.72
CA VAL A 435 13.93 25.72 -6.59
C VAL A 435 15.23 24.98 -6.84
N ASP A 436 16.32 25.75 -6.95
CA ASP A 436 17.64 25.20 -7.21
C ASP A 436 18.18 24.40 -6.02
N THR A 437 18.86 23.30 -6.34
CA THR A 437 19.62 22.49 -5.40
C THR A 437 21.12 22.61 -5.64
N GLU A 438 21.93 22.22 -4.66
CA GLU A 438 23.39 22.19 -4.73
C GLU A 438 23.93 20.98 -3.96
N ASP A 439 25.16 20.56 -4.27
CA ASP A 439 25.81 19.47 -3.53
C ASP A 439 25.93 19.85 -2.04
N ALA A 440 25.62 18.90 -1.16
CA ALA A 440 25.82 19.11 0.27
C ALA A 440 27.32 19.06 0.61
N THR A 441 27.73 19.86 1.58
CA THR A 441 29.11 19.80 2.10
C THR A 441 29.39 18.42 2.72
N PRO A 442 30.59 17.86 2.54
CA PRO A 442 30.91 16.52 3.05
C PRO A 442 30.88 16.46 4.58
N SER A 443 30.51 15.28 5.10
CA SER A 443 30.50 15.02 6.54
C SER A 443 31.83 14.45 7.03
N ARG A 444 32.26 14.86 8.23
CA ARG A 444 33.44 14.32 8.93
C ARG A 444 33.11 14.03 10.39
N VAL A 445 33.67 12.96 10.94
CA VAL A 445 33.60 12.62 12.37
C VAL A 445 34.90 13.03 13.05
N HIS A 446 34.80 13.78 14.14
CA HIS A 446 35.93 14.14 14.99
C HIS A 446 35.98 13.22 16.21
N GLY A 447 37.12 12.57 16.42
CA GLY A 447 37.38 11.77 17.61
C GLY A 447 37.85 12.62 18.79
N ALA A 448 37.81 12.05 19.99
CA ALA A 448 38.34 12.67 21.21
C ALA A 448 39.86 12.92 21.15
N ASP A 449 40.56 12.31 20.20
CA ASP A 449 41.98 12.51 19.91
C ASP A 449 42.26 13.76 19.04
N GLY A 450 41.22 14.53 18.70
CA GLY A 450 41.30 15.71 17.85
C GLY A 450 41.51 15.40 16.35
N ARG A 451 41.45 14.13 15.95
CA ARG A 451 41.57 13.73 14.54
C ARG A 451 40.20 13.64 13.88
N SER A 452 40.16 13.92 12.58
CA SER A 452 38.95 13.81 11.78
C SER A 452 39.03 12.65 10.78
N ARG A 453 37.94 11.89 10.66
CA ARG A 453 37.77 10.77 9.73
C ARG A 453 36.46 10.92 8.94
N PRO A 454 36.30 10.28 7.77
CA PRO A 454 34.98 10.11 7.19
C PRO A 454 34.08 9.25 8.11
N PRO A 455 32.74 9.33 7.95
CA PRO A 455 31.81 8.38 8.56
C PRO A 455 32.20 6.93 8.25
N GLY A 456 31.85 6.02 9.17
CA GLY A 456 32.22 4.61 9.06
C GLY A 456 31.54 3.93 7.86
N SER A 457 32.22 2.96 7.26
CA SER A 457 31.70 2.13 6.17
C SER A 457 31.71 0.63 6.50
N ALA A 458 31.97 0.28 7.77
CA ALA A 458 32.16 -1.11 8.22
C ALA A 458 30.95 -2.01 7.90
N PHE A 459 29.75 -1.45 7.99
CA PHE A 459 28.49 -2.13 7.70
C PHE A 459 28.37 -2.61 6.24
N PHE A 460 28.94 -1.87 5.28
CA PHE A 460 28.84 -2.16 3.85
C PHE A 460 29.80 -3.27 3.39
N ARG A 461 30.58 -3.85 4.31
CA ARG A 461 31.35 -5.06 4.02
C ARG A 461 30.38 -6.23 3.83
N PRO A 462 30.64 -7.18 2.89
CA PRO A 462 29.66 -8.18 2.44
C PRO A 462 28.96 -9.06 3.50
N GLY A 463 29.45 -9.11 4.75
CA GLY A 463 28.89 -9.95 5.82
C GLY A 463 27.61 -9.40 6.47
N GLU A 464 27.67 -8.20 7.06
CA GLU A 464 26.55 -7.60 7.81
C GLU A 464 25.46 -7.06 6.88
N PHE A 465 25.87 -6.39 5.79
CA PHE A 465 24.94 -5.87 4.79
C PHE A 465 24.04 -6.97 4.19
N ALA A 466 24.61 -8.14 3.89
CA ALA A 466 23.84 -9.27 3.37
C ALA A 466 22.87 -9.85 4.41
N ARG A 467 23.27 -9.89 5.69
CA ARG A 467 22.38 -10.30 6.79
C ARG A 467 21.21 -9.34 6.93
N TYR A 468 21.49 -8.04 6.97
CA TYR A 468 20.45 -7.01 7.02
C TYR A 468 19.50 -7.11 5.81
N SER A 469 20.04 -7.23 4.60
CA SER A 469 19.23 -7.29 3.37
C SER A 469 18.27 -8.47 3.37
N ARG A 470 18.73 -9.66 3.82
CA ARG A 470 17.88 -10.83 4.00
C ARG A 470 16.81 -10.60 5.06
N LEU A 471 17.22 -10.14 6.24
CA LEU A 471 16.32 -9.86 7.36
C LEU A 471 15.22 -8.87 6.97
N ARG A 472 15.59 -7.78 6.29
CA ARG A 472 14.67 -6.78 5.74
C ARG A 472 13.67 -7.40 4.78
N GLY A 473 14.14 -8.18 3.80
CA GLY A 473 13.26 -8.83 2.81
C GLY A 473 12.28 -9.82 3.44
N GLU A 474 12.68 -10.52 4.50
CA GLU A 474 11.87 -11.56 5.16
C GLU A 474 10.91 -11.01 6.21
N ARG A 475 11.32 -10.00 6.99
CA ARG A 475 10.58 -9.54 8.19
C ARG A 475 9.84 -8.22 8.00
N PHE A 476 10.40 -7.29 7.24
CA PHE A 476 9.86 -5.93 7.09
C PHE A 476 10.11 -5.37 5.68
N PRO A 477 9.62 -6.05 4.63
CA PRO A 477 9.93 -5.70 3.23
C PRO A 477 9.42 -4.30 2.83
N ASP A 478 8.38 -3.82 3.52
CA ASP A 478 7.70 -2.57 3.25
C ASP A 478 8.33 -1.35 3.93
N ILE A 479 9.38 -1.49 4.75
CA ILE A 479 9.94 -0.40 5.59
C ILE A 479 10.26 0.91 4.85
N ARG A 480 10.48 0.85 3.53
CA ARG A 480 10.73 2.01 2.66
C ARG A 480 9.47 2.77 2.26
N ARG A 481 8.30 2.14 2.32
CA ARG A 481 7.02 2.73 1.93
C ARG A 481 6.65 3.86 2.90
N PRO A 482 5.84 4.85 2.48
CA PRO A 482 5.37 5.90 3.37
C PRO A 482 4.69 5.31 4.62
N GLY A 483 4.99 5.88 5.79
CA GLY A 483 4.45 5.43 7.07
C GLY A 483 5.39 4.51 7.85
N LEU A 484 4.92 4.09 9.02
CA LEU A 484 5.67 3.25 9.97
C LEU A 484 4.90 2.00 10.44
N ALA A 485 3.56 2.04 10.47
CA ALA A 485 2.73 0.99 11.06
C ALA A 485 2.99 -0.41 10.48
N HIS A 486 3.23 -0.51 9.17
CA HIS A 486 3.43 -1.77 8.44
C HIS A 486 4.68 -2.57 8.86
N SER A 487 5.66 -1.94 9.52
CA SER A 487 6.87 -2.60 10.02
C SER A 487 7.07 -2.43 11.53
N ALA A 488 6.13 -1.76 12.19
CA ALA A 488 6.26 -1.34 13.58
C ALA A 488 6.48 -2.52 14.53
N ARG A 489 5.59 -3.52 14.48
CA ARG A 489 5.62 -4.66 15.42
C ARG A 489 6.89 -5.50 15.28
N GLN A 490 7.42 -5.64 14.05
CA GLN A 490 8.62 -6.44 13.79
C GLN A 490 9.92 -5.72 14.23
N LEU A 491 9.85 -4.43 14.51
CA LEU A 491 10.98 -3.57 14.86
C LEU A 491 10.74 -2.83 16.19
N ALA A 492 9.92 -3.42 17.06
CA ALA A 492 9.55 -2.84 18.36
C ALA A 492 10.64 -2.99 19.42
N ASP A 493 11.54 -3.96 19.26
CA ASP A 493 12.63 -4.20 20.21
C ASP A 493 13.55 -2.99 20.33
N PRO A 494 14.15 -2.75 21.52
CA PRO A 494 15.18 -1.75 21.71
C PRO A 494 16.28 -1.87 20.65
N VAL A 495 16.66 -0.76 20.02
CA VAL A 495 17.59 -0.76 18.88
C VAL A 495 18.93 -1.40 19.22
N SER A 496 19.45 -1.20 20.44
CA SER A 496 20.71 -1.80 20.88
C SER A 496 20.67 -3.31 20.98
N ASP A 497 19.54 -3.87 21.43
CA ASP A 497 19.37 -5.31 21.57
C ASP A 497 19.08 -5.93 20.20
N TRP A 498 18.22 -5.29 19.41
CA TRP A 498 17.93 -5.72 18.04
C TRP A 498 19.19 -5.79 17.17
N LEU A 499 20.08 -4.79 17.24
CA LEU A 499 21.33 -4.79 16.49
C LEU A 499 22.24 -5.94 16.93
N ARG A 500 22.41 -6.14 18.23
CA ARG A 500 23.24 -7.22 18.80
C ARG A 500 22.71 -8.60 18.42
N ASP A 501 21.41 -8.82 18.60
CA ASP A 501 20.76 -10.12 18.39
C ASP A 501 20.75 -10.54 16.92
N ASN A 502 20.78 -9.56 16.00
CA ASN A 502 20.89 -9.81 14.56
C ASN A 502 22.35 -9.74 14.04
N GLY A 503 23.32 -9.47 14.91
CA GLY A 503 24.74 -9.32 14.56
C GLY A 503 24.96 -8.20 13.54
N LEU A 504 24.42 -7.02 13.82
CA LEU A 504 24.41 -5.81 12.98
C LEU A 504 25.10 -4.61 13.67
N ASP A 505 26.03 -4.86 14.61
CA ASP A 505 26.70 -3.79 15.36
C ASP A 505 27.44 -2.79 14.45
N ALA A 506 27.99 -3.23 13.31
CA ALA A 506 28.66 -2.34 12.37
C ALA A 506 27.68 -1.35 11.71
N MET A 507 26.38 -1.68 11.67
CA MET A 507 25.32 -0.77 11.21
C MET A 507 25.25 0.47 12.10
N ALA A 508 25.29 0.28 13.43
CA ALA A 508 25.37 1.40 14.37
C ALA A 508 26.70 2.14 14.25
N GLU A 509 27.83 1.45 14.06
CA GLU A 509 29.14 2.10 13.84
C GLU A 509 29.12 3.01 12.60
N SER A 510 28.48 2.56 11.53
CA SER A 510 28.50 3.26 10.24
C SER A 510 27.47 4.38 10.16
N LEU A 511 26.29 4.21 10.78
CA LEU A 511 25.14 5.10 10.61
C LEU A 511 24.73 5.84 11.90
N GLY A 512 25.18 5.38 13.07
CA GLY A 512 24.74 5.87 14.37
C GLY A 512 25.21 7.30 14.69
N ASP A 513 26.43 7.67 14.28
CA ASP A 513 26.92 9.04 14.44
C ASP A 513 26.01 10.03 13.69
N GLY A 514 25.66 9.72 12.44
CA GLY A 514 24.76 10.55 11.63
C GLY A 514 23.33 10.57 12.17
N TYR A 515 22.82 9.43 12.65
CA TYR A 515 21.49 9.33 13.27
C TYR A 515 21.40 10.23 14.51
N THR A 516 22.35 10.08 15.43
CA THR A 516 22.38 10.82 16.70
C THR A 516 22.66 12.31 16.45
N ALA A 517 23.57 12.64 15.54
CA ALA A 517 23.84 14.04 15.21
C ALA A 517 22.64 14.77 14.61
N SER A 518 21.75 14.06 13.89
CA SER A 518 20.56 14.63 13.26
C SER A 518 19.40 14.88 14.23
N GLY A 519 19.58 14.60 15.53
CA GLY A 519 18.58 14.88 16.56
C GLY A 519 17.62 13.73 16.85
N TYR A 520 17.90 12.51 16.38
CA TYR A 520 17.01 11.35 16.56
C TYR A 520 17.22 10.56 17.87
N GLY A 521 17.99 11.12 18.79
CA GLY A 521 18.41 10.49 20.03
C GLY A 521 19.58 9.53 19.87
N HIS A 522 20.08 9.05 21.00
CA HIS A 522 21.15 8.04 21.06
C HIS A 522 20.57 6.63 20.88
N LEU A 523 21.34 5.73 20.28
CA LEU A 523 20.96 4.32 20.07
C LEU A 523 21.04 3.48 21.36
N ARG A 524 20.29 3.88 22.38
CA ARG A 524 20.23 3.25 23.72
C ARG A 524 18.82 3.30 24.29
N GLY A 525 18.65 2.70 25.47
CA GLY A 525 17.39 2.72 26.22
C GLY A 525 16.29 1.93 25.52
N ASP A 526 15.06 2.41 25.61
CA ASP A 526 13.87 1.76 25.02
C ASP A 526 13.51 2.28 23.62
N LEU A 527 14.45 2.96 22.94
CA LEU A 527 14.28 3.46 21.57
C LEU A 527 14.09 2.27 20.60
N PRO A 528 12.95 2.16 19.91
CA PRO A 528 12.70 1.04 18.99
C PRO A 528 13.63 1.02 17.79
N ALA A 529 14.02 -0.17 17.35
CA ALA A 529 14.76 -0.39 16.11
C ALA A 529 14.06 0.22 14.89
N LEU A 530 12.72 0.33 14.91
CA LEU A 530 11.88 0.88 13.85
C LEU A 530 12.40 2.20 13.29
N TYR A 531 12.73 3.15 14.17
CA TYR A 531 13.11 4.50 13.78
C TYR A 531 14.53 4.54 13.17
N PHE A 532 15.46 3.78 13.75
CA PHE A 532 16.82 3.67 13.23
C PHE A 532 16.87 2.95 11.88
N VAL A 533 16.11 1.86 11.73
CA VAL A 533 16.01 1.12 10.46
C VAL A 533 15.34 2.00 9.39
N LYS A 534 14.27 2.74 9.73
CA LYS A 534 13.66 3.71 8.81
C LYS A 534 14.68 4.75 8.33
N TYR A 535 15.43 5.34 9.26
CA TYR A 535 16.50 6.27 8.90
C TYR A 535 17.53 5.64 7.97
N ALA A 536 18.02 4.44 8.32
CA ALA A 536 19.03 3.74 7.54
C ALA A 536 18.57 3.57 6.09
N GLU A 537 17.34 3.10 5.87
CA GLU A 537 16.75 2.95 4.54
C GLU A 537 16.68 4.27 3.74
N MET A 538 16.54 5.40 4.44
CA MET A 538 16.49 6.74 3.86
C MET A 538 17.88 7.37 3.63
N THR A 539 18.97 6.75 4.08
CA THR A 539 20.34 7.25 3.80
C THR A 539 20.72 7.16 2.31
N GLY A 540 20.06 6.28 1.55
CA GLY A 540 20.39 5.97 0.16
C GLY A 540 21.53 4.98 -0.03
N LEU A 541 22.23 4.60 1.04
CA LEU A 541 23.39 3.71 1.01
C LEU A 541 23.02 2.24 0.70
N PHE A 542 21.73 1.91 0.77
CA PHE A 542 21.18 0.59 0.42
C PHE A 542 20.72 0.48 -1.04
N SER A 543 20.82 1.56 -1.80
CA SER A 543 20.26 1.65 -3.15
C SER A 543 21.35 1.79 -4.21
N GLY A 544 21.18 1.11 -5.35
CA GLY A 544 22.06 1.25 -6.52
C GLY A 544 21.82 2.53 -7.35
N ARG A 545 21.12 3.53 -6.80
CA ARG A 545 20.85 4.81 -7.47
C ARG A 545 22.00 5.77 -7.18
N SER A 546 22.72 6.18 -8.23
CA SER A 546 23.89 7.05 -8.08
C SER A 546 23.61 8.53 -8.36
N ARG A 547 22.42 8.93 -8.86
CA ARG A 547 22.10 10.34 -9.14
C ARG A 547 20.63 10.71 -8.87
N LEU A 548 20.39 11.85 -8.22
CA LEU A 548 19.06 12.47 -8.03
C LEU A 548 19.18 14.00 -8.12
N ALA A 549 18.23 14.66 -8.78
CA ALA A 549 18.26 16.12 -9.02
C ALA A 549 19.59 16.64 -9.62
N GLY A 550 20.27 15.80 -10.43
CA GLY A 550 21.58 16.11 -11.01
C GLY A 550 22.78 15.87 -10.08
N HIS A 551 22.56 15.50 -8.82
CA HIS A 551 23.60 15.28 -7.81
C HIS A 551 23.98 13.81 -7.70
N ALA A 552 25.27 13.50 -7.65
CA ALA A 552 25.78 12.13 -7.52
C ALA A 552 25.74 11.58 -6.06
N GLY A 553 25.39 12.43 -5.10
CA GLY A 553 25.39 12.11 -3.68
C GLY A 553 24.36 12.96 -2.92
N THR A 554 24.67 13.29 -1.67
CA THR A 554 23.81 14.15 -0.86
C THR A 554 23.77 15.57 -1.41
N PHE A 555 22.61 16.19 -1.35
CA PHE A 555 22.37 17.55 -1.84
C PHE A 555 21.61 18.38 -0.81
N THR A 556 21.50 19.69 -1.05
CA THR A 556 20.78 20.65 -0.22
C THR A 556 20.04 21.65 -1.10
N VAL A 557 19.14 22.43 -0.50
CA VAL A 557 18.45 23.52 -1.19
C VAL A 557 19.35 24.75 -1.19
N ARG A 558 19.59 25.33 -2.38
CA ARG A 558 20.38 26.54 -2.53
C ARG A 558 19.69 27.71 -1.83
N ASP A 559 20.45 28.46 -1.03
CA ASP A 559 19.95 29.57 -0.20
C ASP A 559 18.88 29.16 0.85
N GLY A 560 18.98 27.93 1.36
CA GLY A 560 18.27 27.45 2.55
C GLY A 560 16.95 26.74 2.27
N PHE A 561 16.62 25.77 3.12
CA PHE A 561 15.45 24.90 3.00
C PHE A 561 14.11 25.63 3.09
N ALA A 562 14.03 26.73 3.85
CA ALA A 562 12.79 27.50 3.97
C ALA A 562 12.33 28.06 2.62
N ARG A 563 13.25 28.27 1.67
CA ARG A 563 12.94 28.78 0.32
C ARG A 563 11.96 27.85 -0.41
N LEU A 564 12.13 26.54 -0.32
CA LEU A 564 11.23 25.57 -0.97
C LEU A 564 9.81 25.72 -0.43
N TRP A 565 9.65 25.72 0.90
CA TRP A 565 8.34 25.76 1.53
C TRP A 565 7.62 27.08 1.35
N ARG A 566 8.34 28.21 1.29
CA ARG A 566 7.76 29.50 0.90
C ARG A 566 7.21 29.45 -0.53
N ARG A 567 7.96 28.89 -1.48
CA ARG A 567 7.49 28.73 -2.87
C ARG A 567 6.28 27.81 -3.00
N VAL A 568 6.26 26.71 -2.25
CA VAL A 568 5.07 25.83 -2.18
C VAL A 568 3.88 26.60 -1.64
N ALA A 569 4.04 27.33 -0.53
CA ALA A 569 2.96 28.11 0.09
C ALA A 569 2.43 29.24 -0.82
N GLU A 570 3.32 29.94 -1.55
CA GLU A 570 2.95 30.95 -2.55
C GLU A 570 2.10 30.38 -3.70
N GLY A 571 2.24 29.08 -3.98
CA GLY A 571 1.45 28.39 -5.00
C GLY A 571 0.07 27.90 -4.52
N LEU A 572 -0.23 27.98 -3.22
CA LEU A 572 -1.50 27.55 -2.63
C LEU A 572 -2.50 28.71 -2.56
N ALA A 573 -3.80 28.40 -2.59
CA ALA A 573 -4.84 29.44 -2.64
C ALA A 573 -5.06 30.18 -1.31
N ASP A 574 -4.93 29.50 -0.16
CA ASP A 574 -5.23 30.08 1.16
C ASP A 574 -4.30 29.50 2.25
N VAL A 575 -3.23 30.25 2.55
CA VAL A 575 -2.30 29.97 3.64
C VAL A 575 -2.28 31.17 4.58
N ARG A 576 -2.63 30.95 5.85
CA ARG A 576 -2.74 31.99 6.88
C ARG A 576 -1.71 31.76 7.97
N THR A 577 -0.65 32.58 7.98
CA THR A 577 0.37 32.60 9.03
C THR A 577 -0.04 33.52 10.18
N GLY A 578 0.64 33.43 11.32
CA GLY A 578 0.29 34.20 12.53
C GLY A 578 -1.10 33.92 13.09
N THR A 579 -1.78 32.88 12.61
CA THR A 579 -3.18 32.57 12.91
C THR A 579 -3.24 31.46 13.96
N ARG A 580 -3.50 31.84 15.21
CA ARG A 580 -3.56 30.87 16.31
C ARG A 580 -4.91 30.15 16.31
N VAL A 581 -4.90 28.82 16.24
CA VAL A 581 -6.07 27.98 16.50
C VAL A 581 -6.36 27.96 18.00
N GLU A 582 -7.61 28.24 18.38
CA GLU A 582 -8.06 28.31 19.77
C GLU A 582 -8.89 27.10 20.19
N SER A 583 -9.72 26.58 19.28
CA SER A 583 -10.49 25.35 19.49
C SER A 583 -10.94 24.75 18.16
N VAL A 584 -11.17 23.44 18.17
CA VAL A 584 -11.65 22.64 17.05
C VAL A 584 -12.84 21.82 17.53
N GLU A 585 -13.97 21.99 16.85
CA GLU A 585 -15.18 21.20 17.08
C GLU A 585 -15.45 20.32 15.86
N ARG A 586 -15.56 19.01 16.08
CA ARG A 586 -15.73 18.00 15.03
C ARG A 586 -17.10 17.37 15.14
N THR A 587 -17.93 17.57 14.12
CA THR A 587 -19.31 17.04 14.08
C THR A 587 -19.47 16.07 12.93
N GLY A 588 -20.55 15.27 12.93
CA GLY A 588 -20.89 14.39 11.81
C GLY A 588 -21.19 15.13 10.49
N GLN A 589 -21.26 16.47 10.49
CA GLN A 589 -21.50 17.31 9.32
C GLN A 589 -20.28 18.14 8.88
N GLY A 590 -19.13 18.02 9.55
CA GLY A 590 -17.91 18.78 9.24
C GLY A 590 -17.21 19.30 10.48
N VAL A 591 -16.25 20.20 10.27
CA VAL A 591 -15.33 20.73 11.30
C VAL A 591 -15.44 22.25 11.37
N ALA A 592 -15.47 22.78 12.59
CA ALA A 592 -15.36 24.21 12.86
C ALA A 592 -14.07 24.49 13.65
N VAL A 593 -13.17 25.26 13.05
CA VAL A 593 -11.89 25.64 13.64
C VAL A 593 -11.96 27.12 14.02
N ARG A 594 -12.00 27.40 15.33
CA ARG A 594 -11.95 28.77 15.84
C ARG A 594 -10.50 29.22 15.94
N THR A 595 -10.23 30.40 15.38
CA THR A 595 -8.90 31.02 15.36
C THR A 595 -8.95 32.42 15.96
N SER A 596 -7.78 33.02 16.18
CA SER A 596 -7.64 34.42 16.57
C SER A 596 -8.25 35.43 15.59
N GLU A 597 -8.53 35.03 14.35
CA GLU A 597 -9.05 35.89 13.28
C GLU A 597 -10.48 35.53 12.85
N GLY A 598 -11.10 34.54 13.51
CA GLY A 598 -12.45 34.08 13.20
C GLY A 598 -12.56 32.56 13.04
N THR A 599 -13.72 32.09 12.60
CA THR A 599 -13.99 30.65 12.46
C THR A 599 -13.86 30.19 11.01
N VAL A 600 -13.05 29.16 10.78
CA VAL A 600 -12.97 28.41 9.53
C VAL A 600 -13.89 27.20 9.62
N ARG A 601 -14.81 27.04 8.66
CA ARG A 601 -15.65 25.84 8.52
C ARG A 601 -15.18 25.01 7.33
N ALA A 602 -15.01 23.71 7.54
CA ALA A 602 -14.52 22.78 6.55
C ALA A 602 -15.25 21.43 6.65
N ASP A 603 -15.22 20.64 5.57
CA ASP A 603 -15.78 19.29 5.53
C ASP A 603 -14.84 18.28 6.20
N ALA A 604 -13.53 18.55 6.18
CA ALA A 604 -12.49 17.72 6.77
C ALA A 604 -11.36 18.53 7.41
N LEU A 605 -10.63 17.87 8.32
CA LEU A 605 -9.48 18.40 9.04
C LEU A 605 -8.27 17.51 8.82
N VAL A 606 -7.14 18.09 8.44
CA VAL A 606 -5.83 17.43 8.43
C VAL A 606 -4.97 18.06 9.53
N VAL A 607 -4.54 17.22 10.46
CA VAL A 607 -3.70 17.60 11.60
C VAL A 607 -2.28 17.13 11.33
N THR A 608 -1.34 18.06 11.25
CA THR A 608 0.08 17.78 10.98
C THR A 608 1.03 18.05 12.15
N PRO A 609 0.70 18.92 13.14
CA PRO A 609 1.44 18.94 14.38
C PRO A 609 1.21 17.64 15.17
N SER A 610 2.15 17.32 16.03
CA SER A 610 2.06 16.13 16.88
C SER A 610 0.82 16.18 17.78
N LEU A 611 0.17 15.03 17.95
CA LEU A 611 -1.18 14.92 18.52
C LEU A 611 -1.26 15.51 19.93
N GLU A 612 -0.24 15.29 20.77
CA GLU A 612 -0.15 15.82 22.14
C GLU A 612 -0.15 17.35 22.20
N ARG A 613 0.34 18.02 21.14
CA ARG A 613 0.36 19.49 21.07
C ARG A 613 -0.99 20.08 20.69
N VAL A 614 -1.75 19.38 19.86
CA VAL A 614 -3.07 19.85 19.40
C VAL A 614 -4.21 19.33 20.25
N LEU A 615 -3.98 18.29 21.05
CA LEU A 615 -4.98 17.67 21.92
C LEU A 615 -5.78 18.69 22.76
N PRO A 616 -5.18 19.74 23.37
CA PRO A 616 -5.95 20.72 24.15
C PRO A 616 -6.89 21.59 23.31
N LEU A 617 -6.68 21.64 22.00
CA LEU A 617 -7.50 22.39 21.04
C LEU A 617 -8.64 21.54 20.49
N LEU A 618 -8.52 20.21 20.55
CA LEU A 618 -9.52 19.28 20.03
C LEU A 618 -10.58 18.96 21.08
N ASP A 619 -11.80 18.70 20.63
CA ASP A 619 -12.81 17.90 21.36
C ASP A 619 -12.38 16.42 21.41
N ALA A 620 -11.23 16.16 22.06
CA ALA A 620 -10.51 14.89 21.97
C ALA A 620 -11.34 13.68 22.41
N THR A 621 -11.15 12.55 21.74
CA THR A 621 -11.68 11.25 22.17
C THR A 621 -10.79 10.63 23.25
N GLU A 622 -11.26 9.57 23.91
CA GLU A 622 -10.42 8.82 24.86
C GLU A 622 -9.22 8.16 24.18
N GLU A 623 -9.41 7.65 22.96
CA GLU A 623 -8.32 7.06 22.17
C GLU A 623 -7.25 8.10 21.81
N GLU A 624 -7.65 9.31 21.43
CA GLU A 624 -6.71 10.42 21.16
C GLU A 624 -5.95 10.84 22.42
N ARG A 625 -6.63 10.93 23.56
CA ARG A 625 -5.99 11.25 24.85
C ARG A 625 -4.97 10.20 25.26
N ASP A 626 -5.33 8.92 25.17
CA ASP A 626 -4.43 7.82 25.51
C ASP A 626 -3.19 7.81 24.58
N ILE A 627 -3.38 7.90 23.27
CA ILE A 627 -2.26 7.93 22.32
C ILE A 627 -1.36 9.13 22.59
N ALA A 628 -1.94 10.34 22.75
CA ALA A 628 -1.19 11.55 23.02
C ALA A 628 -0.34 11.44 24.31
N SER A 629 -0.84 10.78 25.35
CA SER A 629 -0.12 10.60 26.61
C SER A 629 1.14 9.73 26.50
N ARG A 630 1.24 8.92 25.45
CA ARG A 630 2.36 8.00 25.19
C ARG A 630 3.43 8.60 24.27
N ILE A 631 3.15 9.74 23.64
CA ILE A 631 4.09 10.38 22.71
C ILE A 631 5.26 10.98 23.50
N ARG A 632 6.46 10.66 23.05
CA ARG A 632 7.71 11.24 23.53
C ARG A 632 8.33 12.10 22.45
N ALA A 633 9.12 13.08 22.85
CA ALA A 633 9.93 13.87 21.94
C ALA A 633 11.33 14.05 22.52
N VAL A 634 12.27 14.26 21.63
CA VAL A 634 13.66 14.59 21.92
C VAL A 634 13.78 16.11 22.01
N ASP A 635 14.42 16.61 23.07
CA ASP A 635 14.74 18.02 23.17
C ASP A 635 16.05 18.32 22.41
N TYR A 636 15.96 19.15 21.37
CA TYR A 636 17.07 19.39 20.45
C TYR A 636 17.22 20.89 20.14
N TYR A 637 18.44 21.40 20.26
CA TYR A 637 18.75 22.82 20.13
C TYR A 637 19.60 23.05 18.88
N THR A 638 19.24 24.08 18.13
CA THR A 638 20.06 24.64 17.06
C THR A 638 20.55 26.01 17.48
N VAL A 639 21.86 26.21 17.48
CA VAL A 639 22.50 27.47 17.84
C VAL A 639 23.30 27.99 16.65
N VAL A 640 22.96 29.17 16.16
CA VAL A 640 23.73 29.84 15.11
C VAL A 640 24.64 30.86 15.77
N CYS A 641 25.93 30.80 15.46
CA CYS A 641 26.94 31.60 16.16
C CYS A 641 28.16 31.89 15.28
N ARG A 642 28.90 32.94 15.61
CA ARG A 642 30.23 33.22 15.04
C ARG A 642 31.28 32.50 15.87
N ILE A 643 32.13 31.71 15.21
CA ILE A 643 33.15 30.91 15.89
C ILE A 643 34.51 31.09 15.22
N SER A 644 35.56 31.24 16.04
CA SER A 644 36.95 31.15 15.61
C SER A 644 37.59 29.83 16.04
N GLY A 645 38.62 29.37 15.32
CA GLY A 645 39.46 28.22 15.72
C GLY A 645 38.90 26.82 15.45
N LEU A 646 37.62 26.68 15.06
CA LEU A 646 37.07 25.38 14.64
C LEU A 646 37.40 25.04 13.19
N PHE A 647 37.29 23.75 12.87
CA PHE A 647 37.37 23.26 11.50
C PHE A 647 36.32 23.94 10.61
N ARG A 648 36.73 24.24 9.38
CA ARG A 648 35.91 24.90 8.35
C ARG A 648 35.50 23.89 7.28
N GLU A 649 34.52 24.31 6.48
CA GLU A 649 34.05 23.66 5.25
C GLU A 649 33.61 22.21 5.45
N GLY A 650 32.40 22.02 5.97
CA GLY A 650 31.89 20.68 6.18
C GLY A 650 30.80 20.59 7.24
N PHE A 651 30.17 19.41 7.27
CA PHE A 651 29.33 18.98 8.37
C PHE A 651 30.15 18.12 9.33
N HIS A 652 30.27 18.54 10.58
CA HIS A 652 31.20 17.96 11.53
C HIS A 652 30.43 17.29 12.67
N LEU A 653 30.62 15.98 12.82
CA LEU A 653 30.05 15.14 13.85
C LEU A 653 31.04 15.06 15.02
N VAL A 654 30.56 15.25 16.25
CA VAL A 654 31.39 15.17 17.46
C VAL A 654 31.26 13.76 18.03
N GLY A 655 32.16 12.86 17.62
CA GLY A 655 32.06 11.41 17.86
C GLY A 655 31.92 11.02 19.33
N GLU A 656 32.58 11.76 20.23
CA GLU A 656 32.46 11.57 21.67
C GLU A 656 31.02 11.79 22.17
N HIS A 657 30.31 12.76 21.61
CA HIS A 657 28.97 13.15 22.03
C HIS A 657 27.85 12.40 21.27
N THR A 658 28.17 11.80 20.11
CA THR A 658 27.24 10.96 19.34
C THR A 658 27.29 9.48 19.73
N ALA A 659 28.31 9.06 20.48
CA ALA A 659 28.42 7.69 20.97
C ALA A 659 27.19 7.26 21.78
N ALA A 660 26.77 6.00 21.66
CA ALA A 660 25.59 5.49 22.36
C ALA A 660 25.69 5.61 23.90
N SER A 661 26.89 5.66 24.45
CA SER A 661 27.15 5.84 25.88
C SER A 661 27.24 7.31 26.33
N ALA A 662 27.12 8.27 25.41
CA ALA A 662 27.26 9.69 25.71
C ALA A 662 26.05 10.22 26.50
N GLU A 663 26.32 11.16 27.41
CA GLU A 663 25.27 11.89 28.11
C GLU A 663 24.79 13.08 27.26
N PRO A 664 23.49 13.42 27.31
CA PRO A 664 22.93 14.53 26.55
C PRO A 664 23.36 15.87 27.17
N GLY A 665 23.04 17.00 26.52
CA GLY A 665 23.45 18.33 26.98
C GLY A 665 24.73 18.87 26.32
N HIS A 666 25.21 18.20 25.28
CA HIS A 666 26.43 18.56 24.57
C HIS A 666 26.21 18.72 23.07
N CYS A 667 27.11 19.46 22.43
CA CYS A 667 27.13 19.66 20.99
C CYS A 667 27.51 18.38 20.25
N VAL A 668 26.56 17.81 19.51
CA VAL A 668 26.73 16.56 18.76
C VAL A 668 27.18 16.77 17.32
N ALA A 669 26.90 17.96 16.76
CA ALA A 669 27.38 18.33 15.44
C ALA A 669 27.44 19.84 15.23
N TYR A 670 28.21 20.27 14.25
CA TYR A 670 28.19 21.64 13.74
C TYR A 670 28.41 21.68 12.24
N HIS A 671 27.83 22.66 11.57
CA HIS A 671 27.91 22.86 10.13
C HIS A 671 28.57 24.19 9.82
N HIS A 672 29.63 24.15 9.03
CA HIS A 672 30.25 25.32 8.42
C HIS A 672 29.93 25.33 6.92
N ARG A 673 28.80 25.97 6.57
CA ARG A 673 28.24 25.92 5.21
C ARG A 673 29.06 26.68 4.18
N TYR A 674 29.59 27.84 4.54
CA TYR A 674 30.19 28.78 3.59
C TYR A 674 31.66 29.03 3.90
N ALA A 675 32.55 28.71 2.97
CA ALA A 675 34.01 28.76 3.12
C ALA A 675 34.57 30.09 3.66
N ASP A 676 33.97 31.20 3.23
CA ASP A 676 34.37 32.58 3.54
C ASP A 676 33.61 33.21 4.73
N SER A 677 32.81 32.43 5.44
CA SER A 677 32.08 32.88 6.63
C SER A 677 32.77 32.45 7.92
N ASP A 678 32.46 33.11 9.03
CA ASP A 678 32.78 32.69 10.39
C ASP A 678 31.54 32.17 11.14
N VAL A 679 30.41 32.02 10.45
CA VAL A 679 29.12 31.60 11.02
C VAL A 679 28.95 30.09 10.92
N TYR A 680 28.56 29.50 12.04
CA TYR A 680 28.34 28.08 12.23
C TYR A 680 26.92 27.82 12.71
N THR A 681 26.34 26.71 12.26
CA THR A 681 25.12 26.13 12.85
C THR A 681 25.52 24.94 13.71
N CYS A 682 25.31 25.02 15.02
CA CYS A 682 25.66 23.99 15.98
C CYS A 682 24.40 23.32 16.55
N TYR A 683 24.53 22.03 16.89
CA TYR A 683 23.40 21.19 17.30
C TYR A 683 23.69 20.50 18.63
N LEU A 684 22.78 20.64 19.58
CA LEU A 684 22.92 20.13 20.94
C LEU A 684 21.67 19.40 21.42
N TYR A 685 21.84 18.36 22.23
CA TYR A 685 20.72 17.76 22.95
C TYR A 685 20.39 18.55 24.23
N GLY A 686 19.12 18.59 24.60
CA GLY A 686 18.68 19.09 25.90
C GLY A 686 19.17 18.20 27.05
N ALA A 687 19.35 18.81 28.22
CA ALA A 687 19.65 18.12 29.47
C ALA A 687 19.05 18.90 30.65
N ASP A 688 19.03 18.29 31.83
CA ASP A 688 18.53 18.96 33.03
C ASP A 688 19.26 20.28 33.29
N GLY A 689 18.48 21.35 33.44
CA GLY A 689 18.99 22.71 33.63
C GLY A 689 19.44 23.42 32.34
N LEU A 690 19.38 22.77 31.17
CA LEU A 690 19.63 23.42 29.88
C LEU A 690 18.35 24.04 29.33
N ASP A 691 18.43 25.31 28.90
CA ASP A 691 17.35 26.02 28.22
C ASP A 691 17.91 26.96 27.14
N ALA A 692 17.02 27.68 26.46
CA ALA A 692 17.42 28.59 25.39
C ALA A 692 18.31 29.76 25.86
N GLY A 693 18.25 30.12 27.15
CA GLY A 693 19.04 31.21 27.74
C GLY A 693 20.48 30.82 28.06
N ASN A 694 20.76 29.54 28.27
CA ASN A 694 22.10 29.06 28.62
C ASN A 694 22.73 28.07 27.60
N ALA A 695 21.99 27.64 26.58
CA ALA A 695 22.49 26.77 25.51
C ALA A 695 23.74 27.32 24.81
N GLY A 696 23.82 28.64 24.60
CA GLY A 696 25.00 29.29 24.03
C GLY A 696 26.25 29.19 24.92
N THR A 697 26.07 29.28 26.24
CA THR A 697 27.17 29.10 27.21
C THR A 697 27.68 27.67 27.20
N ARG A 698 26.78 26.68 27.25
CA ARG A 698 27.14 25.26 27.15
C ARG A 698 27.85 24.95 25.83
N LEU A 699 27.35 25.48 24.71
CA LEU A 699 28.04 25.37 23.43
C LEU A 699 29.45 25.96 23.49
N GLY A 700 29.63 27.12 24.13
CA GLY A 700 30.94 27.74 24.32
C GLY A 700 31.95 26.83 25.04
N GLU A 701 31.50 26.07 26.05
CA GLU A 701 32.33 25.09 26.76
C GLU A 701 32.78 23.95 25.82
N ASP A 702 31.86 23.39 25.03
CA ASP A 702 32.16 22.32 24.09
C ASP A 702 33.07 22.81 22.95
N VAL A 703 32.81 24.00 22.41
CA VAL A 703 33.63 24.63 21.36
C VAL A 703 35.05 24.90 21.86
N ALA A 704 35.21 25.36 23.10
CA ALA A 704 36.53 25.56 23.71
C ALA A 704 37.33 24.25 23.83
N ARG A 705 36.66 23.13 24.18
CA ARG A 705 37.31 21.80 24.20
C ARG A 705 37.74 21.33 22.83
N LEU A 706 36.99 21.71 21.80
CA LEU A 706 37.32 21.45 20.39
C LEU A 706 38.38 22.42 19.82
N GLY A 707 38.92 23.31 20.64
CA GLY A 707 39.99 24.25 20.26
C GLY A 707 39.50 25.55 19.61
N GLY A 708 38.19 25.79 19.61
CA GLY A 708 37.58 27.02 19.09
C GLY A 708 37.17 28.02 20.17
N ARG A 709 36.55 29.12 19.75
CA ARG A 709 35.92 30.10 20.64
C ARG A 709 34.66 30.66 19.98
N VAL A 710 33.53 30.58 20.69
CA VAL A 710 32.29 31.28 20.31
C VAL A 710 32.49 32.77 20.56
N GLU A 711 32.47 33.56 19.48
CA GLU A 711 32.62 35.02 19.54
C GLU A 711 31.26 35.70 19.80
N GLU A 712 30.20 35.16 19.18
CA GLU A 712 28.86 35.73 19.25
C GLU A 712 27.80 34.64 19.04
N VAL A 713 26.77 34.62 19.87
CA VAL A 713 25.58 33.80 19.66
C VAL A 713 24.54 34.64 18.94
N LEU A 714 24.17 34.24 17.72
CA LEU A 714 23.26 34.97 16.85
C LEU A 714 21.80 34.52 17.05
N MET A 715 21.59 33.22 17.27
CA MET A 715 20.26 32.62 17.41
C MET A 715 20.36 31.34 18.24
N VAL A 716 19.35 31.10 19.07
CA VAL A 716 19.12 29.81 19.73
C VAL A 716 17.67 29.39 19.45
N ARG A 717 17.49 28.19 18.91
CA ARG A 717 16.17 27.61 18.64
C ARG A 717 16.08 26.24 19.29
N ARG A 718 15.02 26.04 20.08
CA ARG A 718 14.67 24.75 20.69
C ARG A 718 13.61 24.04 19.85
N TRP A 719 13.78 22.74 19.64
CA TRP A 719 12.85 21.89 18.91
C TRP A 719 12.41 20.70 19.77
N PRO A 720 11.09 20.50 19.98
CA PRO A 720 10.58 19.18 20.29
C PRO A 720 10.67 18.34 19.01
N PHE A 721 11.71 17.53 18.94
CA PHE A 721 12.14 16.79 17.75
C PHE A 721 11.81 15.31 17.88
N MET A 722 11.64 14.63 16.75
CA MET A 722 11.36 13.19 16.69
C MET A 722 10.25 12.75 17.64
N PRO A 723 8.97 13.14 17.39
CA PRO A 723 7.86 12.57 18.12
C PRO A 723 7.79 11.07 17.86
N HIS A 724 7.81 10.25 18.91
CA HIS A 724 7.90 8.80 18.82
C HIS A 724 7.25 8.09 20.01
N PHE A 725 7.10 6.78 19.88
CA PHE A 725 6.63 5.87 20.91
C PHE A 725 7.74 4.94 21.40
N ALA A 726 7.61 4.44 22.63
CA ALA A 726 8.51 3.44 23.20
C ALA A 726 8.30 2.05 22.58
N GLY A 727 9.27 1.15 22.76
CA GLY A 727 9.19 -0.22 22.22
C GLY A 727 7.93 -0.97 22.63
N ALA A 728 7.52 -0.86 23.89
CA ALA A 728 6.30 -1.51 24.39
C ALA A 728 5.03 -1.01 23.69
N ASP A 729 4.92 0.30 23.45
CA ASP A 729 3.78 0.91 22.76
C ASP A 729 3.74 0.53 21.27
N VAL A 730 4.91 0.47 20.64
CA VAL A 730 5.07 0.01 19.24
C VAL A 730 4.64 -1.45 19.12
N ALA A 731 5.05 -2.31 20.07
CA ALA A 731 4.65 -3.72 20.12
C ALA A 731 3.12 -3.91 20.34
N ASP A 732 2.52 -3.06 21.19
CA ASP A 732 1.08 -3.00 21.44
C ASP A 732 0.28 -2.57 20.19
N GLY A 733 0.94 -1.94 19.23
CA GLY A 733 0.34 -1.50 17.96
C GLY A 733 -0.29 -0.12 18.04
N VAL A 734 0.31 0.79 18.81
CA VAL A 734 -0.15 2.18 18.91
C VAL A 734 -0.21 2.88 17.54
N LEU A 735 0.75 2.61 16.64
CA LEU A 735 0.75 3.15 15.28
C LEU A 735 -0.42 2.61 14.43
N ASP A 736 -0.79 1.33 14.62
CA ASP A 736 -1.97 0.75 13.97
C ASP A 736 -3.26 1.43 14.45
N ARG A 737 -3.31 1.85 15.73
CA ARG A 737 -4.44 2.60 16.30
C ARG A 737 -4.56 3.96 15.64
N VAL A 738 -3.45 4.70 15.48
CA VAL A 738 -3.45 5.99 14.76
C VAL A 738 -3.92 5.82 13.31
N GLU A 739 -3.43 4.82 12.59
CA GLU A 739 -3.88 4.53 11.21
C GLU A 739 -5.37 4.20 11.14
N ARG A 740 -5.94 3.51 12.15
CA ARG A 740 -7.39 3.23 12.23
C ARG A 740 -8.25 4.45 12.57
N MET A 741 -7.65 5.54 13.06
CA MET A 741 -8.37 6.78 13.34
C MET A 741 -8.56 7.66 12.10
N GLN A 742 -7.85 7.39 11.01
CA GLN A 742 -7.92 8.21 9.79
C GLN A 742 -9.36 8.31 9.26
N GLY A 743 -9.87 9.53 9.15
CA GLY A 743 -11.22 9.85 8.69
C GLY A 743 -12.32 9.78 9.76
N ARG A 744 -12.02 9.38 10.99
CA ARG A 744 -12.98 9.46 12.10
C ARG A 744 -13.25 10.93 12.43
N ASN A 745 -14.52 11.28 12.63
CA ASN A 745 -14.95 12.67 12.86
C ASN A 745 -14.37 13.65 11.81
N SER A 746 -14.31 13.21 10.56
CA SER A 746 -13.72 13.94 9.43
C SER A 746 -12.28 14.42 9.66
N THR A 747 -11.51 13.73 10.50
CA THR A 747 -10.17 14.12 10.90
C THR A 747 -9.12 13.13 10.42
N TYR A 748 -8.01 13.66 9.93
CA TYR A 748 -6.90 12.89 9.39
C TYR A 748 -5.60 13.38 10.04
N TYR A 749 -4.71 12.44 10.35
CA TYR A 749 -3.45 12.69 11.04
C TYR A 749 -2.28 12.49 10.07
N ALA A 750 -1.33 13.41 10.08
CA ALA A 750 -0.09 13.33 9.33
C ALA A 750 1.07 13.87 10.20
N GLY A 751 2.25 14.00 9.60
CA GLY A 751 3.43 14.51 10.29
C GLY A 751 4.35 13.42 10.83
N SER A 752 5.38 13.86 11.54
CA SER A 752 6.56 13.04 11.85
C SER A 752 6.27 11.81 12.71
N LEU A 753 5.18 11.82 13.48
CA LEU A 753 4.75 10.66 14.28
C LEU A 753 4.38 9.45 13.40
N LEU A 754 3.79 9.69 12.23
CA LEU A 754 3.39 8.67 11.27
C LEU A 754 4.43 8.51 10.14
N GLY A 755 5.01 9.64 9.71
CA GLY A 755 5.95 9.70 8.61
C GLY A 755 7.39 9.33 8.97
N TYR A 756 7.82 9.45 10.23
CA TYR A 756 9.22 9.63 10.65
C TYR A 756 9.73 11.08 10.45
N GLU A 757 10.62 11.57 11.32
CA GLU A 757 11.11 12.96 11.35
C GLU A 757 12.17 13.25 10.27
N LEU A 758 11.77 13.02 9.00
CA LEU A 758 12.48 13.46 7.80
C LEU A 758 11.51 14.23 6.90
N VAL A 759 12.05 15.17 6.12
CA VAL A 759 11.21 15.91 5.16
C VAL A 759 10.62 14.98 4.11
N GLU A 760 11.45 14.12 3.51
CA GLU A 760 11.02 13.19 2.47
C GLU A 760 9.85 12.31 2.93
N THR A 761 9.99 11.66 4.08
CA THR A 761 8.98 10.70 4.54
C THR A 761 7.68 11.38 4.97
N ASN A 762 7.77 12.61 5.48
CA ASN A 762 6.62 13.45 5.80
C ASN A 762 5.84 13.91 4.56
N VAL A 763 6.55 14.31 3.49
CA VAL A 763 5.93 14.66 2.21
C VAL A 763 5.28 13.42 1.60
N ALA A 764 6.02 12.30 1.55
CA ALA A 764 5.53 11.05 1.00
C ALA A 764 4.31 10.51 1.75
N TYR A 765 4.29 10.60 3.09
CA TYR A 765 3.12 10.21 3.89
C TYR A 765 1.92 11.12 3.65
N SER A 766 2.14 12.43 3.54
CA SER A 766 1.07 13.40 3.29
C SER A 766 0.43 13.18 1.92
N ARG A 767 1.24 12.91 0.89
CA ARG A 767 0.77 12.54 -0.45
C ARG A 767 0.00 11.22 -0.42
N GLU A 768 0.49 10.21 0.28
CA GLU A 768 -0.19 8.93 0.43
C GLU A 768 -1.51 9.07 1.20
N LEU A 769 -1.57 9.90 2.23
CA LEU A 769 -2.80 10.21 2.97
C LEU A 769 -3.87 10.82 2.03
N VAL A 770 -3.49 11.84 1.25
CA VAL A 770 -4.40 12.46 0.28
C VAL A 770 -4.84 11.44 -0.76
N ARG A 771 -3.90 10.67 -1.29
CA ARG A 771 -4.18 9.59 -2.24
C ARG A 771 -5.18 8.59 -1.67
N ARG A 772 -5.07 8.19 -0.40
CA ARG A 772 -5.94 7.19 0.26
C ARG A 772 -7.35 7.70 0.54
N PHE A 773 -7.51 8.98 0.87
CA PHE A 773 -8.74 9.48 1.50
C PHE A 773 -9.46 10.62 0.76
N PHE A 774 -8.79 11.26 -0.20
CA PHE A 774 -9.26 12.48 -0.85
C PHE A 774 -9.23 12.40 -2.38
N SER A 775 -8.32 11.64 -2.97
CA SER A 775 -8.27 11.50 -4.43
C SER A 775 -9.38 10.59 -4.97
N ALA A 776 -10.29 11.17 -5.76
CA ALA A 776 -10.90 10.46 -6.89
C ALA A 776 -10.04 10.81 -8.12
N ASP A 777 -9.35 9.83 -8.68
CA ASP A 777 -8.54 9.91 -9.91
C ASP A 777 -7.56 11.10 -10.01
N LEU A 778 -6.31 10.92 -9.58
CA LEU A 778 -5.22 11.65 -10.25
C LEU A 778 -5.01 10.96 -11.60
N PRO A 779 -5.15 11.66 -12.75
CA PRO A 779 -4.78 11.07 -14.02
C PRO A 779 -3.31 10.65 -13.95
N SER A 780 -3.06 9.38 -14.27
CA SER A 780 -1.72 8.87 -14.58
C SER A 780 -1.25 9.51 -15.90
N GLY A 781 -0.87 10.78 -15.86
CA GLY A 781 -0.58 11.55 -17.06
C GLY A 781 -0.34 13.03 -16.81
N ALA A 782 0.61 13.37 -15.94
CA ALA A 782 1.21 14.71 -15.89
C ALA A 782 2.71 14.55 -15.66
N GLY A 783 3.42 14.25 -16.75
CA GLY A 783 4.86 14.01 -16.77
C GLY A 783 5.37 13.70 -18.18
N LYS A 784 4.80 14.36 -19.20
CA LYS A 784 5.29 14.34 -20.58
C LYS A 784 4.93 15.61 -21.35
N GLU A 785 5.14 16.79 -20.79
CA GLU A 785 5.21 18.03 -21.60
C GLU A 785 6.29 18.92 -21.01
N GLY A 786 7.43 19.01 -21.72
CA GLY A 786 8.61 19.74 -21.27
C GLY A 786 9.94 19.27 -21.89
N GLU A 787 9.95 18.84 -23.15
CA GLU A 787 11.18 18.73 -23.95
C GLU A 787 10.94 19.36 -25.33
N GLU A 788 11.26 20.65 -25.43
CA GLU A 788 11.68 21.30 -26.69
C GLU A 788 13.14 21.74 -26.45
N ALA A 789 14.11 21.65 -27.35
CA ALA A 789 14.16 21.18 -28.73
C ALA A 789 15.65 20.99 -29.10
N ALA A 790 15.97 20.03 -29.98
CA ALA A 790 17.09 20.13 -30.91
C ALA A 790 16.88 19.20 -32.13
N PRO A 791 17.43 19.52 -33.30
CA PRO A 791 16.70 19.47 -34.57
C PRO A 791 16.99 18.22 -35.42
N GLY A 792 16.12 18.01 -36.41
CA GLY A 792 16.52 17.44 -37.70
C GLY A 792 15.92 16.08 -37.99
N ALA A 793 14.91 16.09 -38.87
CA ALA A 793 14.36 14.91 -39.50
C ALA A 793 15.44 14.08 -40.23
N ALA A 794 15.47 12.77 -39.98
CA ALA A 794 16.05 11.80 -40.90
C ALA A 794 15.27 10.49 -40.86
N ALA A 795 15.14 9.89 -42.04
CA ALA A 795 14.25 8.82 -42.41
C ALA A 795 14.41 7.52 -41.60
N SER A 796 13.31 6.76 -41.53
CA SER A 796 13.26 5.38 -41.10
C SER A 796 14.30 4.52 -41.84
N SER A 797 15.26 3.97 -41.10
CA SER A 797 16.21 2.94 -41.58
C SER A 797 15.88 1.56 -40.97
N PRO A 798 16.27 0.45 -41.62
CA PRO A 798 15.84 -0.90 -41.29
C PRO A 798 16.48 -1.42 -40.00
N ARG A 799 15.76 -2.28 -39.25
CA ARG A 799 16.28 -2.99 -38.06
C ARG A 799 17.55 -3.77 -38.43
N GLN A 800 18.70 -3.42 -37.84
CA GLN A 800 19.89 -4.29 -37.83
C GLN A 800 19.66 -5.47 -36.88
N ALA A 801 20.07 -6.67 -37.29
CA ALA A 801 20.21 -7.81 -36.39
C ALA A 801 21.33 -7.51 -35.38
N GLY A 802 21.11 -7.79 -34.10
CA GLY A 802 22.13 -7.58 -33.05
C GLY A 802 23.35 -8.49 -33.24
N PRO A 803 24.45 -8.24 -32.50
CA PRO A 803 25.70 -8.93 -32.70
C PRO A 803 25.60 -10.43 -32.40
N GLY A 804 26.25 -11.25 -33.23
CA GLY A 804 26.30 -12.71 -33.09
C GLY A 804 27.32 -13.18 -32.04
N ALA A 805 27.27 -14.46 -31.67
CA ALA A 805 28.19 -15.03 -30.67
C ALA A 805 29.67 -14.81 -31.00
N ASP A 806 30.05 -14.86 -32.28
CA ASP A 806 31.44 -14.66 -32.69
C ASP A 806 31.88 -13.19 -32.53
N GLU A 807 31.00 -12.23 -32.80
CA GLU A 807 31.28 -10.80 -32.60
C GLU A 807 31.36 -10.43 -31.12
N ILE A 808 30.50 -11.01 -30.28
CA ILE A 808 30.53 -10.83 -28.83
C ILE A 808 31.82 -11.45 -28.25
N ARG A 809 32.24 -12.60 -28.76
CA ARG A 809 33.47 -13.27 -28.35
C ARG A 809 34.70 -12.45 -28.69
N GLU A 810 34.81 -11.95 -29.92
CA GLU A 810 35.93 -11.08 -30.32
C GLU A 810 35.98 -9.81 -29.46
N TRP A 811 34.83 -9.19 -29.20
CA TRP A 811 34.74 -8.02 -28.32
C TRP A 811 35.25 -8.32 -26.91
N LEU A 812 34.84 -9.46 -26.32
CA LEU A 812 35.27 -9.87 -24.98
C LEU A 812 36.78 -10.15 -24.94
N LEU A 813 37.30 -10.87 -25.93
CA LEU A 813 38.72 -11.20 -25.99
C LEU A 813 39.59 -9.94 -26.10
N ASP A 814 39.19 -8.97 -26.93
CA ASP A 814 39.93 -7.71 -27.08
C ASP A 814 39.94 -6.89 -25.79
N ARG A 815 38.80 -6.81 -25.09
CA ARG A 815 38.67 -6.02 -23.86
C ARG A 815 39.35 -6.67 -22.68
N ILE A 816 39.23 -7.99 -22.54
CA ILE A 816 39.90 -8.72 -21.48
C ILE A 816 41.42 -8.75 -21.73
N ALA A 817 41.88 -8.89 -22.98
CA ALA A 817 43.30 -8.81 -23.31
C ALA A 817 43.91 -7.42 -23.01
N ALA A 818 43.13 -6.34 -23.19
CA ALA A 818 43.56 -4.99 -22.87
C ALA A 818 43.80 -4.79 -21.36
N GLU A 819 42.95 -5.41 -20.51
CA GLU A 819 43.06 -5.35 -19.05
C GLU A 819 44.09 -6.33 -18.49
N ALA A 820 44.16 -7.56 -19.01
CA ALA A 820 45.08 -8.60 -18.54
C ALA A 820 46.52 -8.43 -19.07
N GLY A 821 46.71 -7.67 -20.15
CA GLY A 821 48.01 -7.43 -20.78
C GLY A 821 48.60 -8.64 -21.53
N GLU A 822 47.81 -9.69 -21.74
CA GLU A 822 48.19 -10.90 -22.47
C GLU A 822 47.06 -11.42 -23.37
N ARG A 823 47.39 -12.34 -24.28
CA ARG A 823 46.42 -12.88 -25.24
C ARG A 823 45.53 -13.91 -24.56
N ILE A 824 44.22 -13.70 -24.61
CA ILE A 824 43.22 -14.56 -23.98
C ILE A 824 42.89 -15.75 -24.88
N ASP A 825 42.92 -16.96 -24.33
CA ASP A 825 42.38 -18.15 -24.98
C ASP A 825 40.86 -18.20 -24.70
N PRO A 826 39.99 -18.16 -25.72
CA PRO A 826 38.54 -18.15 -25.54
C PRO A 826 37.98 -19.39 -24.83
N HIS A 827 38.73 -20.49 -24.78
CA HIS A 827 38.32 -21.73 -24.14
C HIS A 827 39.01 -21.98 -22.79
N ALA A 828 39.95 -21.13 -22.38
CA ALA A 828 40.58 -21.22 -21.07
C ALA A 828 39.71 -20.57 -19.97
N PRO A 829 39.83 -21.02 -18.71
CA PRO A 829 39.16 -20.41 -17.58
C PRO A 829 39.48 -18.91 -17.44
N LEU A 830 38.47 -18.06 -17.28
CA LEU A 830 38.67 -16.62 -17.10
C LEU A 830 39.42 -16.27 -15.80
N ASP A 831 39.30 -17.12 -14.78
CA ASP A 831 40.00 -16.99 -13.49
C ASP A 831 41.54 -17.04 -13.61
N ASP A 832 42.05 -17.63 -14.70
CA ASP A 832 43.50 -17.76 -14.93
C ASP A 832 44.16 -16.42 -15.32
N TYR A 833 43.38 -15.40 -15.68
CA TYR A 833 43.86 -14.12 -16.21
C TYR A 833 43.93 -12.95 -15.20
N LEU A 834 43.87 -13.23 -13.88
CA LEU A 834 44.10 -12.28 -12.77
C LEU A 834 43.41 -10.89 -12.91
N LEU A 835 42.18 -10.83 -13.42
CA LEU A 835 41.42 -9.59 -13.50
C LEU A 835 40.97 -9.14 -12.10
N ASP A 836 41.24 -7.88 -11.74
CA ASP A 836 40.72 -7.32 -10.49
C ASP A 836 39.23 -6.97 -10.59
N SER A 837 38.57 -6.76 -9.46
CA SER A 837 37.13 -6.49 -9.41
C SER A 837 36.72 -5.18 -10.10
N LEU A 838 37.67 -4.27 -10.34
CA LEU A 838 37.42 -3.00 -11.04
C LEU A 838 37.42 -3.23 -12.56
N ALA A 839 38.40 -3.97 -13.08
CA ALA A 839 38.49 -4.35 -14.48
C ALA A 839 37.28 -5.20 -14.92
N VAL A 840 36.84 -6.15 -14.09
CA VAL A 840 35.63 -6.95 -14.39
C VAL A 840 34.38 -6.08 -14.48
N ALA A 841 34.21 -5.12 -13.56
CA ALA A 841 33.08 -4.19 -13.57
C ALA A 841 33.12 -3.23 -14.76
N GLU A 842 34.31 -2.80 -15.16
CA GLU A 842 34.50 -1.93 -16.32
C GLU A 842 34.20 -2.65 -17.64
N VAL A 843 34.73 -3.86 -17.84
CA VAL A 843 34.41 -4.69 -19.02
C VAL A 843 32.91 -4.99 -19.07
N GLN A 844 32.26 -5.28 -17.94
CA GLN A 844 30.82 -5.53 -17.88
C GLN A 844 29.98 -4.28 -18.18
N GLY A 845 30.38 -3.11 -17.68
CA GLY A 845 29.72 -1.84 -17.98
C GLY A 845 29.78 -1.51 -19.46
N GLN A 846 30.98 -1.60 -20.05
CA GLN A 846 31.20 -1.40 -21.48
C GLN A 846 30.41 -2.39 -22.34
N LEU A 847 30.29 -3.65 -21.89
CA LEU A 847 29.53 -4.69 -22.59
C LEU A 847 28.01 -4.41 -22.54
N SER A 848 27.49 -3.94 -21.40
CA SER A 848 26.09 -3.56 -21.26
C SER A 848 25.72 -2.36 -22.14
N ASP A 849 26.61 -1.38 -22.21
CA ASP A 849 26.45 -0.20 -23.07
C ASP A 849 26.49 -0.59 -24.55
N TRP A 850 27.42 -1.47 -24.94
CA TRP A 850 27.57 -1.93 -26.31
C TRP A 850 26.38 -2.79 -26.79
N LEU A 851 25.85 -3.67 -25.93
CA LEU A 851 24.70 -4.53 -26.24
C LEU A 851 23.33 -3.84 -26.09
N GLY A 852 23.29 -2.68 -25.43
CA GLY A 852 22.06 -1.89 -25.23
C GLY A 852 21.08 -2.49 -24.23
N PHE A 853 21.54 -3.39 -23.36
CA PHE A 853 20.79 -3.91 -22.21
C PHE A 853 21.75 -4.31 -21.09
N ARG A 854 21.23 -4.37 -19.85
CA ARG A 854 22.04 -4.69 -18.68
C ARG A 854 22.49 -6.16 -18.71
N VAL A 855 23.80 -6.39 -18.77
CA VAL A 855 24.42 -7.71 -18.55
C VAL A 855 24.63 -7.91 -17.04
N SER A 856 24.44 -9.13 -16.51
CA SER A 856 24.63 -9.39 -15.07
C SER A 856 26.08 -9.05 -14.63
N PRO A 857 26.28 -8.37 -13.47
CA PRO A 857 27.61 -8.09 -12.92
C PRO A 857 28.43 -9.35 -12.62
N THR A 858 27.77 -10.48 -12.41
CA THR A 858 28.40 -11.77 -12.07
C THR A 858 28.61 -12.66 -13.28
N LEU A 859 28.16 -12.28 -14.48
CA LEU A 859 28.14 -13.18 -15.63
C LEU A 859 29.53 -13.68 -16.02
N LEU A 860 30.54 -12.81 -15.96
CA LEU A 860 31.94 -13.15 -16.24
C LEU A 860 32.58 -14.06 -15.17
N LEU A 861 31.96 -14.14 -13.98
CA LEU A 861 32.38 -15.00 -12.86
C LEU A 861 31.60 -16.33 -12.82
N GLU A 862 30.38 -16.34 -13.35
CA GLU A 862 29.50 -17.51 -13.36
C GLU A 862 29.79 -18.46 -14.52
N LEU A 863 30.27 -17.92 -15.64
CA LEU A 863 30.58 -18.69 -16.83
C LEU A 863 32.10 -18.87 -16.96
N PRO A 864 32.58 -20.10 -17.14
CA PRO A 864 33.99 -20.41 -16.95
C PRO A 864 34.88 -19.83 -18.06
N THR A 865 34.36 -19.51 -19.25
CA THR A 865 35.16 -19.11 -20.42
C THR A 865 34.53 -17.96 -21.20
N ALA A 866 35.33 -17.16 -21.91
CA ALA A 866 34.82 -16.08 -22.77
C ALA A 866 33.85 -16.59 -23.85
N ASP A 867 34.08 -17.80 -24.37
CA ASP A 867 33.17 -18.47 -25.32
C ASP A 867 31.79 -18.78 -24.71
N ALA A 868 31.76 -19.28 -23.47
CA ALA A 868 30.51 -19.57 -22.77
C ALA A 868 29.69 -18.29 -22.52
N VAL A 869 30.36 -17.19 -22.17
CA VAL A 869 29.74 -15.86 -22.01
C VAL A 869 29.16 -15.37 -23.34
N ALA A 870 29.93 -15.49 -24.42
CA ALA A 870 29.51 -15.02 -25.74
C ALA A 870 28.29 -15.78 -26.29
N LEU A 871 28.25 -17.11 -26.14
CA LEU A 871 27.10 -17.94 -26.52
C LEU A 871 25.85 -17.58 -25.70
N HIS A 872 26.01 -17.40 -24.39
CA HIS A 872 24.90 -17.02 -23.51
C HIS A 872 24.32 -15.65 -23.86
N LEU A 873 25.18 -14.67 -24.17
CA LEU A 873 24.74 -13.33 -24.55
C LEU A 873 24.14 -13.26 -25.96
N ALA A 874 24.64 -14.06 -26.91
CA ALA A 874 24.07 -14.11 -28.25
C ALA A 874 22.63 -14.62 -28.26
N ASP A 875 22.30 -15.62 -27.42
CA ASP A 875 20.93 -16.10 -27.24
C ASP A 875 20.01 -15.00 -26.65
N LEU A 876 20.52 -14.17 -25.73
CA LEU A 876 19.78 -13.04 -25.14
C LEU A 876 19.60 -11.86 -26.12
N VAL A 877 20.60 -11.60 -26.96
CA VAL A 877 20.52 -10.62 -28.05
C VAL A 877 19.51 -11.06 -29.11
N GLY A 878 19.30 -12.36 -29.30
CA GLY A 878 18.24 -12.91 -30.17
C GLY A 878 16.82 -12.86 -29.61
N ALA A 879 16.64 -12.68 -28.30
CA ALA A 879 15.34 -12.75 -27.60
C ALA A 879 14.53 -11.44 -27.63
N GLN A 880 13.21 -11.53 -27.43
CA GLN A 880 12.30 -10.37 -27.42
C GLN A 880 12.58 -9.42 -26.23
N PRO A 881 12.29 -8.10 -26.32
CA PRO A 881 12.60 -7.13 -25.27
C PRO A 881 12.00 -7.45 -23.89
N GLY A 882 10.87 -8.17 -23.85
CA GLY A 882 10.24 -8.64 -22.61
C GLY A 882 11.06 -9.71 -21.89
N ASP A 883 11.69 -10.63 -22.64
CA ASP A 883 12.52 -11.69 -22.07
C ASP A 883 13.83 -11.11 -21.48
N ARG A 884 14.36 -10.03 -22.08
CA ARG A 884 15.55 -9.32 -21.57
C ARG A 884 15.29 -8.63 -20.22
N ALA A 885 14.10 -8.09 -20.02
CA ALA A 885 13.69 -7.47 -18.76
C ALA A 885 13.43 -8.51 -17.66
N GLU A 886 12.91 -9.69 -18.04
CA GLU A 886 12.63 -10.79 -17.11
C GLU A 886 13.92 -11.53 -16.67
N ALA A 887 14.90 -11.68 -17.57
CA ALA A 887 16.22 -12.22 -17.24
C ALA A 887 17.03 -11.27 -16.33
N ALA A 888 16.98 -9.96 -16.58
CA ALA A 888 17.60 -8.94 -15.72
C ALA A 888 16.96 -8.80 -14.33
N ALA A 889 15.80 -9.44 -14.10
CA ALA A 889 15.12 -9.50 -12.80
C ALA A 889 15.35 -10.84 -12.07
N ARG A 890 15.93 -11.86 -12.74
CA ARG A 890 16.24 -13.18 -12.16
C ARG A 890 17.72 -13.36 -11.79
N ALA A 891 18.61 -12.52 -12.33
CA ALA A 891 19.99 -12.31 -11.88
C ALA A 891 20.07 -11.06 -10.99
#